data_AF-A0A6J0ME23-F1
#
_entry.id   AF-A0A6J0ME23-F1
#
_cell.length_a   1.000
_cell.length_b   1.000
_cell.length_c   1.000
_cell.angle_alpha   90.00
_cell.angle_beta   90.00
_cell.angle_gamma   90.00
#
_symmetry.space_group_name_H-M   'P 1'
#
loop_
_entity.id
_entity.type
_entity.pdbx_description
1 polymer ?
#
loop_
_entity_poly.entity_id
_entity_poly.type
_entity_poly.pdbx_seq_one_letter_code
_entity_poly.pdbx_strand_id
1 'polypeptide(L)'
;MTGGEEKQALSPKEIIHQQFGGKASYRIEEVHVSSHNTCLYRCHLQLPEFSVVSNVFKEKQDSEQSAIELALEKLGIQPRNDDYADHITVEEGLEGIVQRIKYIFSNEFLSADHPLASHLRATLQRDGEQRRGLLPVSAIATFDSKIYSLCKVIHPSMDSDPVLVMSYVMKAAAKSWDYVVVSPHAASLGRKNPYPPAIIEGLATHVENIRVEAVHIKCTKRDEEVVEPVVLDISSDRYYLDVIAQKLGLEDASQVMISRAISKTFSGYECRVYSAITKLNSSSDLKKSRNAKASFVCGQDVHGDAIFASVGYTWKSHDLEHEDVTLKSFYRICCGMSPNGIYKISRQALIAAQLPLLFTRESNWRGPFPREILSMFCHQQQLAEPVFTISTAPAKSMSDVLSCYNKIKDESDNQYSSRGQAGMPGSGKGYRCEVKILSKSLDLVFDCSLKKLYEKENDAVQNAALIALSWFSMFFGDMDEESLEPCYTDDDLDIQYNQRSRFKETFPSSRVYELPDIIRKGDLYRSRSMSMPWERKRVQKIANGSLVSICYSVFLKKDSKRGKSLKELIESNEGIEFEVGHGSMNPHLESVITQMSVGQHVRFSTGLPAEALVLAAANDTARALTLLSGLEYNVLLLGVKGPTEERMEKANIVEKVAEGSSQPYKD
;
A
#
# COMPACT_ATOMS: atom_id res chain seq x y z
N MET A 1 1.59 -12.77 20.72
CA MET A 1 2.43 -12.68 19.51
C MET A 1 2.83 -14.08 19.09
N THR A 2 2.08 -14.65 18.13
CA THR A 2 2.38 -15.84 17.33
C THR A 2 1.40 -15.72 16.17
N GLY A 3 1.79 -15.03 15.11
CA GLY A 3 1.00 -14.94 13.88
C GLY A 3 0.95 -16.32 13.25
N GLY A 4 -0.23 -16.76 12.84
CA GLY A 4 -0.37 -17.92 11.98
C GLY A 4 0.28 -17.60 10.65
N GLU A 5 1.45 -18.18 10.41
CA GLU A 5 2.23 -18.05 9.19
C GLU A 5 1.38 -18.52 7.99
N GLU A 6 1.11 -17.60 7.07
CA GLU A 6 1.15 -17.95 5.65
C GLU A 6 2.45 -18.74 5.46
N LYS A 7 2.44 -19.88 4.75
CA LYS A 7 3.70 -20.40 4.21
C LYS A 7 4.19 -19.47 3.09
N GLN A 8 4.59 -18.25 3.45
CA GLN A 8 5.85 -17.71 2.94
C GLN A 8 6.91 -18.74 3.31
N ALA A 9 7.92 -18.95 2.44
CA ALA A 9 9.03 -19.80 2.80
C ALA A 9 9.51 -19.38 4.19
N LEU A 10 9.42 -20.30 5.18
CA LEU A 10 9.87 -20.02 6.54
C LEU A 10 11.27 -19.45 6.42
N SER A 11 11.50 -18.29 7.04
CA SER A 11 12.84 -17.72 7.01
C SER A 11 13.79 -18.76 7.59
N PRO A 12 15.02 -18.88 7.06
CA PRO A 12 16.02 -19.82 7.57
C PRO A 12 16.14 -19.81 9.12
N LYS A 13 15.94 -18.63 9.74
CA LYS A 13 15.92 -18.43 11.18
C LYS A 13 14.73 -19.09 11.89
N GLU A 14 13.54 -19.00 11.31
CA GLU A 14 12.33 -19.64 11.82
C GLU A 14 12.41 -21.16 11.75
N ILE A 15 13.04 -21.72 10.70
CA ILE A 15 13.26 -23.18 10.58
C ILE A 15 14.10 -23.68 11.76
N ILE A 16 15.23 -23.01 12.06
CA ILE A 16 16.07 -23.37 13.20
C ILE A 16 15.32 -23.19 14.52
N HIS A 17 14.57 -22.10 14.68
CA HIS A 17 13.79 -21.87 15.90
C HIS A 17 12.65 -22.89 16.07
N GLN A 18 11.99 -23.33 15.00
CA GLN A 18 10.94 -24.34 15.07
C GLN A 18 11.49 -25.71 15.48
N GLN A 19 12.68 -26.08 14.98
CA GLN A 19 13.28 -27.37 15.22
C GLN A 19 14.02 -27.45 16.56
N PHE A 20 14.74 -26.40 16.94
CA PHE A 20 15.60 -26.39 18.12
C PHE A 20 15.14 -25.44 19.23
N GLY A 21 14.23 -24.51 18.94
CA GLY A 21 13.67 -23.55 19.90
C GLY A 21 14.76 -22.79 20.65
N GLY A 22 14.54 -22.57 21.95
CA GLY A 22 15.51 -21.94 22.85
C GLY A 22 16.80 -22.75 23.10
N LYS A 23 17.02 -23.88 22.41
CA LYS A 23 18.27 -24.65 22.48
C LYS A 23 19.29 -24.22 21.42
N ALA A 24 18.90 -23.37 20.48
CA ALA A 24 19.81 -22.69 19.56
C ALA A 24 20.34 -21.41 20.22
N SER A 25 21.66 -21.26 20.28
CA SER A 25 22.31 -20.07 20.87
C SER A 25 23.17 -19.37 19.83
N TYR A 26 22.94 -18.08 19.67
CA TYR A 26 23.69 -17.20 18.77
C TYR A 26 24.67 -16.35 19.58
N ARG A 27 25.94 -16.36 19.18
CA ARG A 27 26.97 -15.50 19.77
C ARG A 27 27.73 -14.75 18.69
N ILE A 28 27.60 -13.43 18.69
CA ILE A 28 28.32 -12.56 17.75
C ILE A 28 29.69 -12.22 18.33
N GLU A 29 30.73 -12.43 17.53
CA GLU A 29 32.12 -12.07 17.76
C GLU A 29 32.49 -10.87 16.89
N GLU A 30 33.15 -9.87 17.47
CA GLU A 30 33.64 -8.69 16.76
C GLU A 30 35.08 -8.90 16.30
N VAL A 31 35.30 -8.91 14.99
CA VAL A 31 36.59 -9.14 14.34
C VAL A 31 37.14 -7.79 13.88
N HIS A 32 38.27 -7.40 14.44
CA HIS A 32 38.96 -6.15 14.08
C HIS A 32 40.00 -6.45 12.98
N VAL A 33 39.89 -5.76 11.84
CA VAL A 33 40.89 -5.82 10.76
C VAL A 33 41.74 -4.55 10.81
N SER A 34 43.05 -4.72 10.81
CA SER A 34 44.07 -3.68 11.11
C SER A 34 44.15 -2.49 10.14
N SER A 35 43.25 -2.39 9.14
CA SER A 35 43.29 -1.36 8.11
C SER A 35 42.17 -0.31 8.17
N HIS A 36 41.08 -0.50 8.94
CA HIS A 36 40.03 0.52 9.11
C HIS A 36 39.33 0.38 10.47
N ASN A 37 38.89 1.49 11.08
CA ASN A 37 38.07 1.56 12.31
C ASN A 37 36.65 0.92 12.17
N THR A 38 36.45 0.03 11.22
CA THR A 38 35.19 -0.69 10.99
C THR A 38 35.29 -2.08 11.60
N CYS A 39 34.53 -2.31 12.68
CA CYS A 39 34.34 -3.63 13.26
C CYS A 39 33.59 -4.52 12.27
N LEU A 40 34.14 -5.71 12.00
CA LEU A 40 33.43 -6.76 11.30
C LEU A 40 32.84 -7.74 12.31
N TYR A 41 31.86 -8.52 11.88
CA TYR A 41 31.12 -9.43 12.74
C TYR A 41 31.18 -10.85 12.20
N ARG A 42 31.22 -11.80 13.12
CA ARG A 42 31.14 -13.23 12.87
C ARG A 42 30.16 -13.83 13.86
N CYS A 43 29.26 -14.69 13.43
CA CYS A 43 28.30 -15.34 14.31
C CYS A 43 28.70 -16.79 14.56
N HIS A 44 28.66 -17.20 15.82
CA HIS A 44 28.75 -18.58 16.29
C HIS A 44 27.33 -19.05 16.63
N LEU A 45 26.82 -20.00 15.86
CA LEU A 45 25.53 -20.66 16.10
C LEU A 45 25.79 -22.02 16.73
N GLN A 46 25.37 -22.18 17.99
CA GLN A 46 25.46 -23.43 18.72
C GLN A 46 24.08 -24.12 18.72
N LEU A 47 24.02 -25.31 18.13
CA LEU A 47 22.86 -26.21 18.17
C LEU A 47 23.17 -27.39 19.10
N PRO A 48 22.16 -28.18 19.51
CA PRO A 48 22.36 -29.35 20.37
C PRO A 48 23.32 -30.40 19.79
N GLU A 49 23.37 -30.50 18.47
CA GLU A 49 24.09 -31.56 17.76
C GLU A 49 25.48 -31.12 17.27
N PHE A 50 25.65 -29.83 16.93
CA PHE A 50 26.90 -29.27 16.45
C PHE A 50 26.90 -27.74 16.54
N SER A 51 28.06 -27.14 16.27
CA SER A 51 28.20 -25.68 16.15
C SER A 51 28.67 -25.27 14.76
N VAL A 52 28.25 -24.07 14.35
CA VAL A 52 28.61 -23.44 13.08
C VAL A 52 29.12 -22.05 13.33
N VAL A 53 30.08 -21.62 12.51
CA VAL A 53 30.67 -20.30 12.57
C VAL A 53 30.55 -19.69 11.19
N SER A 54 29.99 -18.50 11.10
CA SER A 54 29.86 -17.77 9.83
C SER A 54 31.21 -17.27 9.34
N ASN A 55 31.23 -16.84 8.08
CA ASN A 55 32.27 -15.95 7.58
C ASN A 55 32.20 -14.57 8.27
N VAL A 56 33.12 -13.68 7.91
CA VAL A 56 33.21 -12.33 8.48
C VAL A 56 32.39 -11.36 7.62
N PHE A 57 31.47 -10.63 8.24
CA PHE A 57 30.54 -9.70 7.57
C PHE A 57 30.66 -8.28 8.15
N LYS A 58 30.20 -7.28 7.39
CA LYS A 58 30.13 -5.90 7.88
C LYS A 58 28.95 -5.67 8.82
N GLU A 59 27.86 -6.41 8.62
CA GLU A 59 26.64 -6.29 9.42
C GLU A 59 26.47 -7.50 10.35
N LYS A 60 25.93 -7.23 11.55
CA LYS A 60 25.63 -8.27 12.54
C LYS A 60 24.60 -9.26 12.00
N GLN A 61 23.54 -8.76 11.36
CA GLN A 61 22.43 -9.56 10.83
C GLN A 61 22.90 -10.50 9.71
N ASP A 62 23.73 -10.04 8.77
CA ASP A 62 24.30 -10.89 7.73
C ASP A 62 25.15 -12.04 8.30
N SER A 63 25.92 -11.75 9.36
CA SER A 63 26.71 -12.79 10.03
C SER A 63 25.83 -13.86 10.69
N GLU A 64 24.71 -13.46 11.31
CA GLU A 64 23.73 -14.38 11.85
C GLU A 64 23.09 -15.22 10.75
N GLN A 65 22.65 -14.57 9.66
CA GLN A 65 22.00 -15.23 8.53
C GLN A 65 22.92 -16.25 7.86
N SER A 66 24.19 -15.91 7.66
CA SER A 66 25.19 -16.85 7.13
C SER A 66 25.45 -18.04 8.07
N ALA A 67 25.48 -17.83 9.39
CA ALA A 67 25.61 -18.94 10.34
C ALA A 67 24.40 -19.89 10.29
N ILE A 68 23.20 -19.33 10.07
CA ILE A 68 21.94 -20.08 9.92
C ILE A 68 21.98 -20.92 8.63
N GLU A 69 22.35 -20.33 7.51
CA GLU A 69 22.44 -21.03 6.21
C GLU A 69 23.43 -22.20 6.26
N LEU A 70 24.61 -21.98 6.83
CA LEU A 70 25.61 -23.03 7.02
C LEU A 70 25.13 -24.15 7.98
N ALA A 71 24.30 -23.82 8.96
CA ALA A 71 23.72 -24.82 9.86
C ALA A 71 22.62 -25.63 9.18
N LEU A 72 21.77 -24.99 8.37
CA LEU A 72 20.77 -25.66 7.56
C LEU A 72 21.41 -26.59 6.51
N GLU A 73 22.48 -26.13 5.84
CA GLU A 73 23.28 -26.95 4.93
C GLU A 73 23.84 -28.20 5.62
N LYS A 74 24.40 -28.06 6.83
CA LYS A 74 24.91 -29.18 7.62
C LYS A 74 23.82 -30.14 8.12
N LEU A 75 22.61 -29.64 8.37
CA LEU A 75 21.45 -30.48 8.71
C LEU A 75 20.88 -31.21 7.49
N GLY A 76 21.38 -30.93 6.28
CA GLY A 76 20.79 -31.42 5.04
C GLY A 76 19.43 -30.79 4.73
N ILE A 77 19.06 -29.72 5.43
CA ILE A 77 17.83 -28.97 5.21
C ILE A 77 18.19 -27.85 4.23
N GLN A 78 18.03 -28.08 2.95
CA GLN A 78 18.14 -26.97 2.00
C GLN A 78 16.98 -26.01 2.26
N PRO A 79 17.23 -24.70 2.42
CA PRO A 79 16.17 -23.70 2.30
C PRO A 79 15.45 -24.00 0.99
N ARG A 80 14.12 -24.00 0.98
CA ARG A 80 13.32 -24.21 -0.22
C ARG A 80 13.79 -23.23 -1.31
N ASN A 81 14.70 -23.68 -2.18
CA ASN A 81 14.94 -23.04 -3.45
C ASN A 81 13.69 -23.33 -4.27
N ASP A 82 13.09 -22.28 -4.83
CA ASP A 82 11.83 -22.35 -5.59
C ASP A 82 11.85 -23.36 -6.76
N ASP A 83 13.02 -23.89 -7.12
CA ASP A 83 13.20 -24.87 -8.20
C ASP A 83 12.85 -26.32 -7.83
N TYR A 84 12.70 -26.65 -6.54
CA TYR A 84 12.27 -27.97 -6.06
C TYR A 84 11.22 -27.85 -4.95
N ALA A 85 10.15 -27.09 -5.20
CA ALA A 85 8.92 -27.37 -4.49
C ALA A 85 8.60 -28.85 -4.72
N ASP A 86 8.56 -29.66 -3.66
CA ASP A 86 7.77 -30.90 -3.68
C ASP A 86 6.46 -30.54 -4.37
N HIS A 87 6.28 -31.04 -5.60
CA HIS A 87 5.08 -30.81 -6.37
C HIS A 87 3.98 -31.52 -5.59
N ILE A 88 3.38 -30.84 -4.60
CA ILE A 88 2.10 -31.25 -4.04
C ILE A 88 1.21 -31.39 -5.26
N THR A 89 0.91 -32.63 -5.59
CA THR A 89 0.08 -32.94 -6.74
C THR A 89 -1.30 -32.33 -6.49
N VAL A 90 -2.03 -32.05 -7.55
CA VAL A 90 -3.40 -31.51 -7.42
C VAL A 90 -4.24 -32.44 -6.55
N GLU A 91 -4.01 -33.76 -6.66
CA GLU A 91 -4.64 -34.79 -5.86
C GLU A 91 -4.29 -34.71 -4.36
N GLU A 92 -3.00 -34.57 -4.02
CA GLU A 92 -2.55 -34.38 -2.63
C GLU A 92 -3.08 -33.08 -2.02
N GLY A 93 -3.13 -32.01 -2.82
CA GLY A 93 -3.75 -30.75 -2.42
C GLY A 93 -5.23 -30.92 -2.07
N LEU A 94 -5.99 -31.62 -2.92
CA LEU A 94 -7.40 -31.92 -2.70
C LEU A 94 -7.63 -32.82 -1.49
N GLU A 95 -6.80 -33.85 -1.30
CA GLU A 95 -6.87 -34.71 -0.12
C GLU A 95 -6.51 -33.94 1.16
N GLY A 96 -5.53 -33.04 1.09
CA GLY A 96 -5.21 -32.11 2.17
C GLY A 96 -6.40 -31.24 2.59
N ILE A 97 -7.20 -30.77 1.62
CA ILE A 97 -8.43 -30.01 1.90
C ILE A 97 -9.48 -30.92 2.55
N VAL A 98 -9.67 -32.15 2.06
CA VAL A 98 -10.59 -33.14 2.65
C VAL A 98 -10.26 -33.40 4.12
N GLN A 99 -8.99 -33.71 4.43
CA GLN A 99 -8.56 -33.97 5.80
C GLN A 99 -8.71 -32.74 6.69
N ARG A 100 -8.41 -31.54 6.16
CA ARG A 100 -8.58 -30.29 6.92
C ARG A 100 -10.05 -30.02 7.23
N ILE A 101 -10.97 -30.25 6.30
CA ILE A 101 -12.42 -30.13 6.54
C ILE A 101 -12.87 -31.12 7.62
N LYS A 102 -12.45 -32.39 7.55
CA LYS A 102 -12.77 -33.38 8.61
C LYS A 102 -12.28 -32.93 9.98
N TYR A 103 -11.08 -32.38 10.06
CA TYR A 103 -10.53 -31.83 11.29
C TYR A 103 -11.33 -30.62 11.82
N ILE A 104 -11.73 -29.67 10.95
CA ILE A 104 -12.54 -28.50 11.35
C ILE A 104 -13.85 -28.93 12.03
N PHE A 105 -14.49 -30.00 11.55
CA PHE A 105 -15.72 -30.53 12.14
C PHE A 105 -15.48 -31.57 13.26
N SER A 106 -14.24 -31.76 13.70
CA SER A 106 -13.91 -32.68 14.80
C SER A 106 -14.32 -32.12 16.17
N ASN A 107 -14.37 -32.99 17.18
CA ASN A 107 -14.61 -32.57 18.57
C ASN A 107 -13.50 -31.66 19.09
N GLU A 108 -12.24 -31.96 18.75
CA GLU A 108 -11.05 -31.25 19.23
C GLU A 108 -10.97 -29.82 18.70
N PHE A 109 -11.39 -29.60 17.45
CA PHE A 109 -11.32 -28.28 16.84
C PHE A 109 -12.32 -27.28 17.42
N LEU A 110 -13.44 -27.76 17.99
CA LEU A 110 -14.47 -26.89 18.55
C LEU A 110 -13.95 -26.04 19.72
N SER A 111 -12.99 -26.58 20.47
CA SER A 111 -12.28 -25.91 21.57
C SER A 111 -10.97 -25.23 21.14
N ALA A 112 -10.65 -25.19 19.85
CA ALA A 112 -9.40 -24.58 19.39
C ALA A 112 -9.46 -23.04 19.48
N ASP A 113 -8.31 -22.41 19.70
CA ASP A 113 -8.12 -20.95 19.68
C ASP A 113 -8.14 -20.34 18.26
N HIS A 114 -8.73 -21.06 17.30
CA HIS A 114 -8.80 -20.69 15.90
C HIS A 114 -10.07 -19.88 15.62
N PRO A 115 -10.03 -18.81 14.79
CA PRO A 115 -11.22 -18.03 14.43
C PRO A 115 -12.43 -18.88 14.00
N LEU A 116 -12.21 -19.85 13.11
CA LEU A 116 -13.24 -20.80 12.68
C LEU A 116 -13.89 -21.62 13.79
N ALA A 117 -13.20 -21.89 14.90
CA ALA A 117 -13.82 -22.56 16.03
C ALA A 117 -14.88 -21.65 16.69
N SER A 118 -14.61 -20.35 16.79
CA SER A 118 -15.60 -19.36 17.25
C SER A 118 -16.76 -19.23 16.26
N HIS A 119 -16.50 -19.25 14.95
CA HIS A 119 -17.58 -19.32 13.95
C HIS A 119 -18.46 -20.57 14.12
N LEU A 120 -17.84 -21.73 14.34
CA LEU A 120 -18.55 -22.99 14.52
C LEU A 120 -19.38 -23.00 15.81
N ARG A 121 -18.85 -22.45 16.91
CA ARG A 121 -19.59 -22.26 18.16
C ARG A 121 -20.79 -21.33 17.97
N ALA A 122 -20.60 -20.21 17.26
CA ALA A 122 -21.67 -19.29 16.96
C ALA A 122 -22.76 -19.91 16.08
N THR A 123 -22.38 -20.78 15.11
CA THR A 123 -23.39 -21.44 14.27
C THR A 123 -24.21 -22.48 15.01
N LEU A 124 -23.68 -23.08 16.08
CA LEU A 124 -24.44 -23.97 16.98
C LEU A 124 -25.49 -23.22 17.82
N GLN A 125 -25.36 -21.90 17.96
CA GLN A 125 -26.31 -21.05 18.68
C GLN A 125 -27.37 -20.42 17.74
N ARG A 126 -27.21 -20.54 16.42
CA ARG A 126 -28.15 -19.98 15.43
C ARG A 126 -29.59 -20.44 15.66
N ASP A 127 -30.51 -19.51 15.46
CA ASP A 127 -31.94 -19.77 15.44
C ASP A 127 -32.38 -20.62 14.23
N GLY A 128 -33.32 -21.52 14.49
CA GLY A 128 -33.92 -22.42 13.51
C GLY A 128 -33.17 -23.76 13.38
N GLU A 129 -33.93 -24.86 13.49
CA GLU A 129 -33.39 -26.23 13.43
C GLU A 129 -32.63 -26.52 12.12
N GLN A 130 -33.03 -25.89 11.02
CA GLN A 130 -32.41 -26.09 9.71
C GLN A 130 -31.06 -25.36 9.53
N ARG A 131 -30.75 -24.36 10.37
CA ARG A 131 -29.55 -23.51 10.25
C ARG A 131 -28.51 -23.79 11.33
N ARG A 132 -28.95 -24.34 12.45
CA ARG A 132 -28.12 -24.67 13.60
C ARG A 132 -27.00 -25.65 13.21
N GLY A 133 -25.77 -25.29 13.55
CA GLY A 133 -24.57 -26.09 13.27
C GLY A 133 -24.12 -26.10 11.80
N LEU A 134 -24.74 -25.28 10.94
CA LEU A 134 -24.30 -25.09 9.56
C LEU A 134 -23.37 -23.87 9.46
N LEU A 135 -22.13 -24.12 9.04
CA LEU A 135 -21.09 -23.11 8.84
C LEU A 135 -21.04 -22.69 7.37
N PRO A 136 -21.15 -21.38 7.04
CA PRO A 136 -21.00 -20.91 5.66
C PRO A 136 -19.64 -21.25 5.06
N VAL A 137 -19.65 -21.69 3.80
CA VAL A 137 -18.45 -22.08 3.06
C VAL A 137 -17.52 -20.89 2.85
N SER A 138 -18.07 -19.67 2.71
CA SER A 138 -17.29 -18.44 2.62
C SER A 138 -16.43 -18.22 3.86
N ALA A 139 -16.96 -18.47 5.07
CA ALA A 139 -16.16 -18.39 6.29
C ALA A 139 -14.99 -19.39 6.27
N ILE A 140 -15.23 -20.63 5.87
CA ILE A 140 -14.19 -21.67 5.77
C ILE A 140 -13.10 -21.28 4.77
N ALA A 141 -13.51 -20.84 3.58
CA ALA A 141 -12.61 -20.43 2.50
C ALA A 141 -11.74 -19.22 2.88
N THR A 142 -12.28 -18.33 3.71
CA THR A 142 -11.65 -17.05 4.05
C THR A 142 -10.77 -17.11 5.30
N PHE A 143 -11.17 -17.85 6.33
CA PHE A 143 -10.50 -17.82 7.64
C PHE A 143 -9.60 -19.02 7.93
N ASP A 144 -9.57 -20.06 7.08
CA ASP A 144 -8.58 -21.14 7.17
C ASP A 144 -7.44 -20.92 6.17
N SER A 145 -6.31 -20.40 6.66
CA SER A 145 -5.13 -20.16 5.82
C SER A 145 -4.56 -21.45 5.21
N LYS A 146 -4.75 -22.61 5.86
CA LYS A 146 -4.28 -23.90 5.34
C LYS A 146 -5.11 -24.32 4.12
N ILE A 147 -6.45 -24.22 4.19
CA ILE A 147 -7.31 -24.43 3.02
C ILE A 147 -6.95 -23.47 1.90
N TYR A 148 -6.79 -22.18 2.22
CA TYR A 148 -6.44 -21.17 1.21
C TYR A 148 -5.12 -21.49 0.50
N SER A 149 -4.07 -21.84 1.27
CA SER A 149 -2.76 -22.21 0.73
C SER A 149 -2.80 -23.46 -0.16
N LEU A 150 -3.57 -24.47 0.21
CA LEU A 150 -3.76 -25.68 -0.60
C LEU A 150 -4.51 -25.37 -1.91
N CYS A 151 -5.52 -24.50 -1.85
CA CYS A 151 -6.22 -24.02 -3.04
C CYS A 151 -5.28 -23.25 -3.97
N LYS A 152 -4.39 -22.41 -3.44
CA LYS A 152 -3.37 -21.69 -4.25
C LYS A 152 -2.42 -22.61 -5.00
N VAL A 153 -2.00 -23.71 -4.36
CA VAL A 153 -1.16 -24.73 -5.01
C VAL A 153 -1.89 -25.42 -6.15
N ILE A 154 -3.18 -25.73 -5.97
CA ILE A 154 -4.01 -26.37 -7.00
C ILE A 154 -4.26 -25.44 -8.19
N HIS A 155 -4.47 -24.15 -7.94
CA HIS A 155 -4.76 -23.17 -8.98
C HIS A 155 -4.19 -21.80 -8.59
N PRO A 156 -3.08 -21.35 -9.21
CA PRO A 156 -2.44 -20.08 -8.83
C PRO A 156 -3.30 -18.83 -9.01
N SER A 157 -4.30 -18.85 -9.89
CA SER A 157 -5.21 -17.71 -10.13
C SER A 157 -6.37 -17.60 -9.13
N MET A 158 -6.24 -18.18 -7.93
CA MET A 158 -7.27 -18.11 -6.87
C MET A 158 -7.39 -16.74 -6.20
N ASP A 159 -6.34 -15.90 -6.26
CA ASP A 159 -6.35 -14.58 -5.61
C ASP A 159 -7.39 -13.60 -6.22
N SER A 160 -7.78 -13.83 -7.48
CA SER A 160 -8.71 -12.96 -8.21
C SER A 160 -10.19 -13.37 -8.12
N ASP A 161 -10.50 -14.64 -7.79
CA ASP A 161 -11.88 -15.13 -7.69
C ASP A 161 -12.08 -16.01 -6.44
N PRO A 162 -12.62 -15.45 -5.33
CA PRO A 162 -12.90 -16.21 -4.11
C PRO A 162 -13.98 -17.29 -4.29
N VAL A 163 -14.81 -17.24 -5.34
CA VAL A 163 -15.82 -18.27 -5.63
C VAL A 163 -15.14 -19.60 -5.97
N LEU A 164 -13.97 -19.56 -6.60
CA LEU A 164 -13.22 -20.77 -6.93
C LEU A 164 -12.83 -21.54 -5.67
N VAL A 165 -12.29 -20.86 -4.65
CA VAL A 165 -11.92 -21.48 -3.36
C VAL A 165 -13.13 -22.18 -2.74
N MET A 166 -14.29 -21.50 -2.72
CA MET A 166 -15.54 -22.08 -2.22
C MET A 166 -15.94 -23.34 -3.00
N SER A 167 -15.76 -23.34 -4.32
CA SER A 167 -16.07 -24.51 -5.17
C SER A 167 -15.19 -25.72 -4.82
N TYR A 168 -13.91 -25.51 -4.51
CA TYR A 168 -13.00 -26.57 -4.08
C TYR A 168 -13.34 -27.10 -2.69
N VAL A 169 -13.69 -26.21 -1.75
CA VAL A 169 -14.19 -26.60 -0.42
C VAL A 169 -15.44 -27.47 -0.55
N MET A 170 -16.40 -27.07 -1.39
CA MET A 170 -17.62 -27.85 -1.63
C MET A 170 -17.34 -29.22 -2.26
N LYS A 171 -16.45 -29.28 -3.27
CA LYS A 171 -16.03 -30.54 -3.91
C LYS A 171 -15.33 -31.47 -2.91
N ALA A 172 -14.48 -30.94 -2.03
CA ALA A 172 -13.81 -31.71 -0.99
C ALA A 172 -14.79 -32.19 0.09
N ALA A 173 -15.74 -31.34 0.50
CA ALA A 173 -16.78 -31.72 1.45
C ALA A 173 -17.68 -32.85 0.91
N ALA A 174 -18.00 -32.84 -0.39
CA ALA A 174 -18.76 -33.91 -1.03
C ALA A 174 -18.03 -35.28 -0.99
N LYS A 175 -16.69 -35.28 -1.00
CA LYS A 175 -15.89 -36.51 -0.80
C LYS A 175 -15.88 -37.00 0.66
N SER A 176 -16.28 -36.15 1.61
CA SER A 176 -16.31 -36.42 3.07
C SER A 176 -17.73 -36.62 3.61
N TRP A 177 -18.62 -37.20 2.80
CA TRP A 177 -20.04 -37.43 3.12
C TRP A 177 -20.27 -38.35 4.33
N ASP A 178 -19.23 -39.09 4.74
CA ASP A 178 -19.21 -39.92 5.94
C ASP A 178 -19.25 -39.06 7.23
N TYR A 179 -18.71 -37.84 7.18
CA TYR A 179 -18.50 -36.99 8.35
C TYR A 179 -19.20 -35.62 8.27
N VAL A 180 -19.32 -35.05 7.06
CA VAL A 180 -19.84 -33.71 6.79
C VAL A 180 -21.09 -33.79 5.92
N VAL A 181 -22.07 -32.95 6.21
CA VAL A 181 -23.29 -32.76 5.42
C VAL A 181 -23.16 -31.46 4.64
N VAL A 182 -23.37 -31.56 3.33
CA VAL A 182 -23.48 -30.41 2.44
C VAL A 182 -24.95 -30.04 2.33
N SER A 183 -25.30 -28.79 2.64
CA SER A 183 -26.69 -28.35 2.47
C SER A 183 -27.05 -28.28 0.96
N PRO A 184 -28.13 -28.93 0.48
CA PRO A 184 -28.45 -28.99 -0.94
C PRO A 184 -28.79 -27.65 -1.58
N HIS A 185 -29.21 -26.65 -0.78
CA HIS A 185 -29.73 -25.36 -1.25
C HIS A 185 -28.92 -24.16 -0.76
N ALA A 186 -27.83 -24.40 -0.01
CA ALA A 186 -27.04 -23.37 0.64
C ALA A 186 -25.55 -23.74 0.58
N ALA A 187 -24.67 -22.76 0.33
CA ALA A 187 -23.22 -22.96 0.45
C ALA A 187 -22.81 -23.00 1.93
N SER A 188 -23.21 -24.07 2.62
CA SER A 188 -22.89 -24.31 4.03
C SER A 188 -22.63 -25.78 4.31
N LEU A 189 -21.74 -26.01 5.26
CA LEU A 189 -21.30 -27.33 5.70
C LEU A 189 -21.70 -27.54 7.16
N GLY A 190 -22.23 -28.70 7.46
CA GLY A 190 -22.57 -29.12 8.82
C GLY A 190 -21.91 -30.43 9.17
N ARG A 191 -21.81 -30.72 10.47
CA ARG A 191 -21.41 -32.06 10.91
C ARG A 191 -22.57 -33.03 10.75
N LYS A 192 -22.30 -34.25 10.28
CA LYS A 192 -23.32 -35.30 10.11
C LYS A 192 -23.92 -35.80 11.42
N ASN A 193 -23.04 -36.03 12.40
CA ASN A 193 -23.43 -36.43 13.75
C ASN A 193 -23.34 -35.22 14.68
N PRO A 194 -24.31 -35.00 15.58
CA PRO A 194 -24.26 -33.88 16.51
C PRO A 194 -23.05 -33.97 17.44
N TYR A 195 -22.59 -32.82 17.93
CA TYR A 195 -21.58 -32.78 18.98
C TYR A 195 -22.10 -33.43 20.27
N PRO A 196 -21.25 -34.15 21.02
CA PRO A 196 -21.61 -34.66 22.34
C PRO A 196 -22.14 -33.53 23.24
N PRO A 197 -23.28 -33.71 23.94
CA PRO A 197 -23.88 -32.67 24.78
C PRO A 197 -22.93 -32.07 25.81
N ALA A 198 -22.08 -32.91 26.42
CA ALA A 198 -21.05 -32.49 27.38
C ALA A 198 -20.06 -31.45 26.82
N ILE A 199 -19.79 -31.47 25.50
CA ILE A 199 -18.92 -30.49 24.85
C ILE A 199 -19.68 -29.18 24.63
N ILE A 200 -20.97 -29.26 24.26
CA ILE A 200 -21.80 -28.08 24.01
C ILE A 200 -22.06 -27.28 25.30
N GLU A 201 -22.38 -27.97 26.40
CA GLU A 201 -22.63 -27.35 27.70
C GLU A 201 -21.41 -26.60 28.24
N GLY A 202 -20.20 -27.10 27.98
CA GLY A 202 -18.94 -26.44 28.35
C GLY A 202 -18.59 -25.20 27.53
N LEU A 203 -19.32 -24.91 26.45
CA LEU A 203 -19.02 -23.85 25.48
C LEU A 203 -20.06 -22.72 25.44
N ALA A 204 -21.04 -22.72 26.35
CA ALA A 204 -22.07 -21.70 26.42
C ALA A 204 -21.47 -20.34 26.85
N THR A 205 -21.03 -19.54 25.88
CA THR A 205 -20.65 -18.14 26.08
C THR A 205 -21.85 -17.25 25.78
N HIS A 206 -22.22 -16.40 26.75
CA HIS A 206 -23.18 -15.32 26.54
C HIS A 206 -22.48 -14.18 25.79
N VAL A 207 -22.93 -13.89 24.57
CA VAL A 207 -22.52 -12.70 23.83
C VAL A 207 -23.52 -11.58 24.14
N GLU A 208 -23.04 -10.44 24.61
CA GLU A 208 -23.89 -9.25 24.80
C GLU A 208 -24.45 -8.76 23.45
N ASN A 209 -25.59 -8.06 23.48
CA ASN A 209 -26.13 -7.46 22.27
C ASN A 209 -25.24 -6.30 21.83
N ILE A 210 -24.61 -6.45 20.66
CA ILE A 210 -23.66 -5.51 20.09
C ILE A 210 -24.32 -4.77 18.94
N ARG A 211 -24.08 -3.46 18.86
CA ARG A 211 -24.40 -2.64 17.70
C ARG A 211 -23.10 -2.18 17.05
N VAL A 212 -22.94 -2.49 15.77
CA VAL A 212 -21.75 -2.11 15.00
C VAL A 212 -22.16 -1.22 13.85
N GLU A 213 -21.51 -0.08 13.69
CA GLU A 213 -21.66 0.76 12.50
C GLU A 213 -20.91 0.16 11.31
N ALA A 214 -21.57 0.16 10.15
CA ALA A 214 -21.07 -0.33 8.89
C ALA A 214 -21.52 0.58 7.75
N VAL A 215 -21.03 0.31 6.54
CA VAL A 215 -21.39 1.06 5.34
C VAL A 215 -22.06 0.15 4.33
N HIS A 216 -23.22 0.56 3.82
CA HIS A 216 -23.94 -0.11 2.75
C HIS A 216 -23.64 0.58 1.42
N ILE A 217 -23.01 -0.16 0.51
CA ILE A 217 -22.70 0.26 -0.86
C ILE A 217 -23.78 -0.33 -1.78
N LYS A 218 -24.81 0.46 -2.09
CA LYS A 218 -25.94 0.04 -2.92
C LYS A 218 -25.59 0.16 -4.40
N CYS A 219 -25.81 -0.90 -5.16
CA CYS A 219 -25.60 -0.94 -6.60
C CYS A 219 -26.93 -0.66 -7.31
N THR A 220 -27.09 0.55 -7.85
CA THR A 220 -28.30 0.92 -8.61
C THR A 220 -28.16 0.59 -10.09
N LYS A 221 -29.29 0.42 -10.80
CA LYS A 221 -29.33 0.04 -12.22
C LYS A 221 -28.70 1.08 -13.19
N ARG A 222 -28.28 2.25 -12.70
CA ARG A 222 -27.72 3.34 -13.51
C ARG A 222 -26.22 3.58 -13.23
N ASP A 223 -25.54 2.62 -12.63
CA ASP A 223 -24.14 2.74 -12.20
C ASP A 223 -23.88 3.95 -11.25
N GLU A 224 -24.94 4.45 -10.62
CA GLU A 224 -24.84 5.43 -9.52
C GLU A 224 -24.85 4.64 -8.20
N GLU A 225 -23.68 4.33 -7.65
CA GLU A 225 -23.63 3.68 -6.34
C GLU A 225 -23.83 4.69 -5.21
N VAL A 226 -24.82 4.40 -4.36
CA VAL A 226 -25.11 5.21 -3.18
C VAL A 226 -24.49 4.53 -1.97
N VAL A 227 -23.75 5.30 -1.18
CA VAL A 227 -23.03 4.84 0.00
C VAL A 227 -23.71 5.42 1.23
N GLU A 228 -24.26 4.56 2.09
CA GLU A 228 -25.03 4.97 3.27
C GLU A 228 -24.53 4.26 4.53
N PRO A 229 -24.59 4.91 5.71
CA PRO A 229 -24.32 4.23 6.97
C PRO A 229 -25.43 3.22 7.28
N VAL A 230 -25.07 2.10 7.89
CA VAL A 230 -26.00 1.06 8.34
C VAL A 230 -25.53 0.51 9.68
N VAL A 231 -26.47 0.17 10.56
CA VAL A 231 -26.16 -0.46 11.85
C VAL A 231 -26.44 -1.95 11.77
N LEU A 232 -25.48 -2.75 12.25
CA LEU A 232 -25.57 -4.20 12.41
C LEU A 232 -25.92 -4.50 13.87
N ASP A 233 -27.12 -5.01 14.12
CA ASP A 233 -27.57 -5.45 15.44
C ASP A 233 -27.25 -6.95 15.59
N ILE A 234 -26.19 -7.26 16.34
CA ILE A 234 -25.65 -8.61 16.54
C ILE A 234 -25.97 -9.07 17.97
N SER A 235 -26.42 -10.31 18.11
CA SER A 235 -26.81 -10.92 19.39
C SER A 235 -26.31 -12.36 19.45
N SER A 236 -26.32 -12.97 20.65
CA SER A 236 -25.81 -14.33 20.84
C SER A 236 -26.53 -15.41 20.02
N ASP A 237 -27.83 -15.24 19.78
CA ASP A 237 -28.68 -16.12 18.97
C ASP A 237 -28.57 -15.84 17.46
N ARG A 238 -28.00 -14.69 17.08
CA ARG A 238 -27.87 -14.24 15.70
C ARG A 238 -26.42 -14.15 15.28
N TYR A 239 -25.97 -15.19 14.59
CA TYR A 239 -24.67 -15.20 13.96
C TYR A 239 -24.48 -13.98 13.04
N TYR A 240 -23.35 -13.28 13.18
CA TYR A 240 -23.16 -11.96 12.57
C TYR A 240 -23.30 -11.95 11.04
N LEU A 241 -22.93 -13.04 10.34
CA LEU A 241 -23.14 -13.14 8.89
C LEU A 241 -24.63 -13.23 8.51
N ASP A 242 -25.51 -13.73 9.39
CA ASP A 242 -26.96 -13.71 9.15
C ASP A 242 -27.51 -12.28 9.26
N VAL A 243 -26.97 -11.48 10.17
CA VAL A 243 -27.29 -10.04 10.28
C VAL A 243 -26.88 -9.32 9.00
N ILE A 244 -25.67 -9.58 8.50
CA ILE A 244 -25.18 -9.03 7.24
C ILE A 244 -26.03 -9.51 6.05
N ALA A 245 -26.35 -10.80 5.98
CA ALA A 245 -27.22 -11.37 4.95
C ALA A 245 -28.57 -10.65 4.91
N GLN A 246 -29.19 -10.42 6.06
CA GLN A 246 -30.45 -9.69 6.17
C GLN A 246 -30.34 -8.26 5.63
N LYS A 247 -29.25 -7.54 5.95
CA LYS A 247 -29.04 -6.17 5.43
C LYS A 247 -28.82 -6.13 3.92
N LEU A 248 -28.31 -7.21 3.33
CA LEU A 248 -28.18 -7.41 1.88
C LEU A 248 -29.46 -7.95 1.20
N GLY A 249 -30.54 -8.18 1.96
CA GLY A 249 -31.78 -8.78 1.44
C GLY A 249 -31.66 -10.26 1.08
N LEU A 250 -30.72 -10.97 1.71
CA LEU A 250 -30.52 -12.42 1.55
C LEU A 250 -31.18 -13.19 2.69
N GLU A 251 -31.52 -14.45 2.44
CA GLU A 251 -32.25 -15.29 3.40
C GLU A 251 -31.35 -15.92 4.48
N ASP A 252 -30.07 -16.14 4.15
CA ASP A 252 -29.14 -16.92 4.98
C ASP A 252 -27.67 -16.52 4.75
N ALA A 253 -26.84 -16.63 5.80
CA ALA A 253 -25.40 -16.38 5.74
C ALA A 253 -24.65 -17.21 4.69
N SER A 254 -25.16 -18.38 4.29
CA SER A 254 -24.62 -19.21 3.21
C SER A 254 -24.57 -18.52 1.84
N GLN A 255 -25.30 -17.42 1.66
CA GLN A 255 -25.35 -16.63 0.43
C GLN A 255 -24.38 -15.44 0.48
N VAL A 256 -23.66 -15.24 1.58
CA VAL A 256 -22.74 -14.12 1.78
C VAL A 256 -21.32 -14.52 1.38
N MET A 257 -20.74 -13.76 0.47
CA MET A 257 -19.32 -13.77 0.10
C MET A 257 -18.56 -12.85 1.04
N ILE A 258 -17.32 -13.22 1.38
CA ILE A 258 -16.43 -12.42 2.21
C ILE A 258 -15.18 -12.10 1.39
N SER A 259 -14.90 -10.81 1.18
CA SER A 259 -13.68 -10.39 0.49
C SER A 259 -12.42 -10.69 1.31
N ARG A 260 -11.27 -10.50 0.68
CA ARG A 260 -10.02 -10.34 1.42
C ARG A 260 -10.10 -9.22 2.45
N ALA A 261 -9.22 -9.30 3.44
CA ALA A 261 -8.95 -8.23 4.38
C ALA A 261 -8.38 -7.00 3.66
N ILE A 262 -8.89 -5.82 4.01
CA ILE A 262 -8.34 -4.53 3.60
C ILE A 262 -7.51 -3.99 4.75
N SER A 263 -6.28 -3.56 4.43
CA SER A 263 -5.26 -3.20 5.42
C SER A 263 -5.72 -2.13 6.40
N LYS A 264 -5.22 -2.22 7.64
CA LYS A 264 -5.43 -1.26 8.73
C LYS A 264 -4.83 0.12 8.45
N THR A 265 -4.01 0.28 7.40
CA THR A 265 -3.20 1.47 7.13
C THR A 265 -3.98 2.79 7.15
N PHE A 266 -5.24 2.80 6.68
CA PHE A 266 -5.99 4.06 6.49
C PHE A 266 -7.12 4.28 7.50
N SER A 267 -7.72 3.20 8.01
CA SER A 267 -8.81 3.20 8.98
C SER A 267 -8.35 2.94 10.41
N GLY A 268 -7.18 2.36 10.61
CA GLY A 268 -6.69 1.87 11.91
C GLY A 268 -7.13 0.43 12.24
N TYR A 269 -8.06 -0.14 11.48
CA TYR A 269 -8.64 -1.46 11.71
C TYR A 269 -8.90 -2.23 10.41
N GLU A 270 -8.99 -3.57 10.51
CA GLU A 270 -9.15 -4.44 9.33
C GLU A 270 -10.60 -4.42 8.87
N CYS A 271 -10.82 -4.16 7.58
CA CYS A 271 -12.16 -4.12 7.01
C CYS A 271 -12.35 -5.20 5.96
N ARG A 272 -13.60 -5.62 5.75
CA ARG A 272 -13.98 -6.56 4.69
C ARG A 272 -15.25 -6.08 3.98
N VAL A 273 -15.36 -6.47 2.73
CA VAL A 273 -16.55 -6.31 1.90
C VAL A 273 -17.32 -7.62 1.92
N TYR A 274 -18.58 -7.56 2.30
CA TYR A 274 -19.52 -8.67 2.31
C TYR A 274 -20.55 -8.44 1.21
N SER A 275 -20.73 -9.41 0.33
CA SER A 275 -21.62 -9.28 -0.84
C SER A 275 -22.39 -10.57 -1.07
N ALA A 276 -23.34 -10.56 -2.01
CA ALA A 276 -24.04 -11.78 -2.38
C ALA A 276 -23.15 -12.67 -3.25
N ILE A 277 -23.12 -13.98 -2.97
CA ILE A 277 -22.49 -14.97 -3.85
C ILE A 277 -23.28 -15.00 -5.16
N THR A 278 -22.62 -14.70 -6.28
CA THR A 278 -23.13 -14.96 -7.62
C THR A 278 -23.27 -16.48 -7.78
N LYS A 279 -24.51 -16.97 -7.68
CA LYS A 279 -24.87 -18.39 -7.48
C LYS A 279 -23.92 -19.38 -8.18
N LEU A 280 -23.32 -20.29 -7.39
CA LEU A 280 -22.53 -21.42 -7.91
C LEU A 280 -23.35 -22.36 -8.82
N ASN A 281 -24.69 -22.37 -8.75
CA ASN A 281 -25.58 -23.21 -9.56
C ASN A 281 -27.02 -22.63 -9.59
N SER A 282 -27.44 -21.80 -10.56
CA SER A 282 -28.81 -21.79 -11.13
C SER A 282 -29.02 -20.70 -12.21
N SER A 283 -29.77 -21.09 -13.23
CA SER A 283 -30.14 -20.43 -14.49
C SER A 283 -31.13 -19.24 -14.44
N SER A 284 -31.00 -18.31 -13.48
CA SER A 284 -31.87 -17.10 -13.46
C SER A 284 -31.06 -15.84 -13.81
N ASP A 285 -31.26 -15.35 -15.04
CA ASP A 285 -30.59 -14.25 -15.76
C ASP A 285 -30.80 -12.83 -15.18
N LEU A 286 -30.51 -12.62 -13.90
CA LEU A 286 -30.23 -11.27 -13.40
C LEU A 286 -28.77 -11.23 -12.95
N LYS A 287 -27.86 -11.08 -13.92
CA LYS A 287 -26.50 -10.63 -13.65
C LYS A 287 -26.62 -9.32 -12.88
N LYS A 288 -26.39 -9.38 -11.57
CA LYS A 288 -26.30 -8.18 -10.75
C LYS A 288 -25.21 -7.29 -11.34
N SER A 289 -25.49 -6.01 -11.50
CA SER A 289 -24.52 -5.03 -11.99
C SER A 289 -23.28 -5.05 -11.10
N ARG A 290 -22.13 -4.75 -11.70
CA ARG A 290 -20.87 -4.63 -10.97
C ARG A 290 -20.99 -3.44 -10.02
N ASN A 291 -20.64 -3.65 -8.76
CA ASN A 291 -20.53 -2.58 -7.77
C ASN A 291 -19.10 -2.06 -7.81
N ALA A 292 -18.89 -0.98 -8.54
CA ALA A 292 -17.56 -0.55 -8.89
C ALA A 292 -16.84 0.10 -7.69
N LYS A 293 -17.56 0.76 -6.77
CA LYS A 293 -17.00 1.24 -5.49
C LYS A 293 -16.57 0.09 -4.56
N ALA A 294 -17.40 -0.92 -4.39
CA ALA A 294 -17.05 -2.08 -3.58
C ALA A 294 -15.87 -2.84 -4.19
N SER A 295 -15.90 -3.03 -5.51
CA SER A 295 -14.83 -3.72 -6.25
C SER A 295 -13.49 -2.98 -6.17
N PHE A 296 -13.53 -1.65 -6.27
CA PHE A 296 -12.36 -0.80 -6.13
C PHE A 296 -11.70 -0.95 -4.76
N VAL A 297 -12.49 -0.88 -3.69
CA VAL A 297 -11.96 -0.90 -2.31
C VAL A 297 -11.37 -2.26 -1.93
N CYS A 298 -11.96 -3.37 -2.39
CA CYS A 298 -11.41 -4.70 -2.10
C CYS A 298 -10.45 -5.25 -3.18
N GLY A 299 -10.34 -4.62 -4.34
CA GLY A 299 -9.54 -5.12 -5.48
C GLY A 299 -10.01 -6.49 -6.01
N GLN A 300 -11.29 -6.83 -5.80
CA GLN A 300 -11.94 -8.06 -6.27
C GLN A 300 -13.26 -7.68 -6.95
N ASP A 301 -13.74 -8.49 -7.91
CA ASP A 301 -14.99 -8.16 -8.58
C ASP A 301 -16.18 -8.41 -7.65
N VAL A 302 -16.95 -7.36 -7.35
CA VAL A 302 -18.12 -7.41 -6.47
C VAL A 302 -19.36 -7.04 -7.27
N HIS A 303 -20.41 -7.85 -7.14
CA HIS A 303 -21.68 -7.66 -7.86
C HIS A 303 -22.84 -7.41 -6.91
N GLY A 304 -23.69 -6.45 -7.29
CA GLY A 304 -24.84 -6.03 -6.49
C GLY A 304 -24.46 -5.29 -5.22
N ASP A 305 -25.40 -5.23 -4.28
CA ASP A 305 -25.19 -4.54 -3.01
C ASP A 305 -24.10 -5.22 -2.17
N ALA A 306 -23.38 -4.39 -1.40
CA ALA A 306 -22.33 -4.85 -0.52
C ALA A 306 -22.35 -4.11 0.82
N ILE A 307 -21.99 -4.80 1.90
CA ILE A 307 -21.73 -4.23 3.22
C ILE A 307 -20.23 -4.16 3.43
N PHE A 308 -19.76 -3.01 3.86
CA PHE A 308 -18.37 -2.77 4.25
C PHE A 308 -18.33 -2.62 5.78
N ALA A 309 -17.66 -3.54 6.46
CA ALA A 309 -17.66 -3.61 7.91
C ALA A 309 -16.33 -4.15 8.47
N SER A 310 -16.09 -3.89 9.76
CA SER A 310 -15.01 -4.47 10.54
C SER A 310 -15.64 -5.32 11.64
N VAL A 311 -15.83 -6.60 11.34
CA VAL A 311 -16.43 -7.56 12.27
C VAL A 311 -15.91 -8.98 12.00
N GLY A 312 -15.49 -9.67 13.04
CA GLY A 312 -15.01 -11.05 12.91
C GLY A 312 -14.46 -11.62 14.20
N TYR A 313 -14.16 -12.91 14.18
CA TYR A 313 -13.48 -13.58 15.28
C TYR A 313 -11.97 -13.57 15.07
N THR A 314 -11.22 -13.39 16.16
CA THR A 314 -9.76 -13.42 16.14
C THR A 314 -9.22 -14.64 16.87
N TRP A 315 -7.90 -14.79 16.82
CA TRP A 315 -7.21 -15.87 17.50
C TRP A 315 -7.25 -15.67 19.00
N LYS A 316 -7.44 -16.75 19.76
CA LYS A 316 -7.42 -16.78 21.23
C LYS A 316 -8.52 -15.96 21.93
N SER A 317 -9.43 -15.36 21.16
CA SER A 317 -10.65 -14.72 21.68
C SER A 317 -11.88 -15.51 21.21
N HIS A 318 -12.87 -15.60 22.10
CA HIS A 318 -14.19 -16.12 21.77
C HIS A 318 -15.19 -15.00 21.47
N ASP A 319 -14.81 -13.77 21.79
CA ASP A 319 -15.62 -12.60 21.58
C ASP A 319 -15.52 -12.14 20.12
N LEU A 320 -16.61 -11.53 19.65
CA LEU A 320 -16.66 -10.96 18.33
C LEU A 320 -15.94 -9.61 18.35
N GLU A 321 -14.79 -9.51 17.70
CA GLU A 321 -14.11 -8.23 17.53
C GLU A 321 -14.82 -7.40 16.48
N HIS A 322 -15.01 -6.11 16.78
CA HIS A 322 -15.66 -5.17 15.88
C HIS A 322 -15.14 -3.75 16.08
N GLU A 323 -15.21 -2.95 15.02
CA GLU A 323 -14.92 -1.52 15.03
C GLU A 323 -15.98 -0.79 14.20
N ASP A 324 -16.35 0.42 14.62
CA ASP A 324 -17.38 1.19 13.96
C ASP A 324 -16.87 1.77 12.63
N VAL A 325 -17.46 1.31 11.53
CA VAL A 325 -17.11 1.75 10.18
C VAL A 325 -18.05 2.85 9.72
N THR A 326 -17.54 4.08 9.79
CA THR A 326 -18.26 5.27 9.34
C THR A 326 -18.07 5.54 7.84
N LEU A 327 -18.92 6.41 7.27
CA LEU A 327 -18.73 6.95 5.92
C LEU A 327 -17.35 7.59 5.75
N LYS A 328 -16.88 8.31 6.78
CA LYS A 328 -15.54 8.95 6.77
C LYS A 328 -14.46 7.89 6.58
N SER A 329 -14.51 6.81 7.36
CA SER A 329 -13.54 5.72 7.28
C SER A 329 -13.55 5.06 5.89
N PHE A 330 -14.74 4.84 5.32
CA PHE A 330 -14.87 4.30 3.96
C PHE A 330 -14.19 5.21 2.92
N TYR A 331 -14.50 6.52 2.91
CA TYR A 331 -13.90 7.44 1.95
C TYR A 331 -12.40 7.65 2.17
N ARG A 332 -11.91 7.58 3.42
CA ARG A 332 -10.47 7.57 3.71
C ARG A 332 -9.77 6.36 3.09
N ILE A 333 -10.38 5.18 3.13
CA ILE A 333 -9.84 3.98 2.47
C ILE A 333 -9.83 4.18 0.96
N CYS A 334 -10.92 4.72 0.38
CA CYS A 334 -10.98 5.03 -1.05
C CYS A 334 -9.84 5.99 -1.47
N CYS A 335 -9.61 7.07 -0.71
CA CYS A 335 -8.48 7.97 -0.95
C CYS A 335 -7.15 7.23 -0.83
N GLY A 336 -6.98 6.40 0.20
CA GLY A 336 -5.76 5.62 0.42
C GLY A 336 -5.42 4.61 -0.66
N MET A 337 -6.31 4.34 -1.64
CA MET A 337 -5.99 3.48 -2.78
C MET A 337 -5.03 4.14 -3.78
N SER A 338 -4.94 5.48 -3.80
CA SER A 338 -4.04 6.21 -4.69
C SER A 338 -2.73 6.61 -3.98
N PRO A 339 -1.59 6.69 -4.69
CA PRO A 339 -0.33 7.19 -4.13
C PRO A 339 -0.46 8.55 -3.43
N ASN A 340 -1.17 9.48 -4.08
CA ASN A 340 -1.41 10.82 -3.55
C ASN A 340 -2.26 10.78 -2.27
N GLY A 341 -3.28 9.93 -2.22
CA GLY A 341 -4.10 9.74 -1.03
C GLY A 341 -3.34 9.11 0.14
N ILE A 342 -2.43 8.15 -0.11
CA ILE A 342 -1.53 7.59 0.91
C ILE A 342 -0.70 8.71 1.56
N TYR A 343 -0.11 9.58 0.73
CA TYR A 343 0.67 10.73 1.21
C TYR A 343 -0.18 11.69 2.06
N LYS A 344 -1.33 12.12 1.52
CA LYS A 344 -2.31 13.00 2.18
C LYS A 344 -2.74 12.49 3.55
N ILE A 345 -3.09 11.20 3.65
CA ILE A 345 -3.50 10.56 4.91
C ILE A 345 -2.35 10.50 5.90
N SER A 346 -1.14 10.14 5.44
CA SER A 346 0.06 10.05 6.29
C SER A 346 0.48 11.42 6.82
N ARG A 347 0.27 12.49 6.04
CA ARG A 347 0.50 13.89 6.44
C ARG A 347 -0.58 14.44 7.38
N GLN A 348 -1.66 13.69 7.64
CA GLN A 348 -2.85 14.14 8.36
C GLN A 348 -3.45 15.45 7.80
N ALA A 349 -3.32 15.63 6.48
CA ALA A 349 -3.74 16.82 5.76
C ALA A 349 -4.27 16.39 4.39
N LEU A 350 -5.53 15.94 4.35
CA LEU A 350 -6.16 15.43 3.14
C LEU A 350 -6.41 16.51 2.11
N ILE A 351 -6.83 17.69 2.56
CA ILE A 351 -7.15 18.81 1.67
C ILE A 351 -5.90 19.62 1.36
N ALA A 352 -5.08 19.92 2.39
CA ALA A 352 -3.96 20.84 2.21
C ALA A 352 -2.71 20.21 1.58
N ALA A 353 -2.41 18.94 1.84
CA ALA A 353 -1.20 18.30 1.30
C ALA A 353 -1.43 17.74 -0.10
N GLN A 354 -0.35 17.60 -0.87
CA GLN A 354 -0.32 16.95 -2.18
C GLN A 354 1.00 16.18 -2.29
N LEU A 355 0.97 14.98 -2.89
CA LEU A 355 2.21 14.24 -3.15
C LEU A 355 3.12 15.07 -4.06
N PRO A 356 4.34 15.44 -3.62
CA PRO A 356 5.23 16.27 -4.42
C PRO A 356 5.64 15.57 -5.72
N LEU A 357 5.96 16.35 -6.75
CA LEU A 357 6.39 15.82 -8.05
C LEU A 357 7.90 15.59 -8.15
N LEU A 358 8.67 16.13 -7.20
CA LEU A 358 10.13 16.04 -7.19
C LEU A 358 10.63 15.79 -5.78
N PHE A 359 11.61 14.89 -5.64
CA PHE A 359 12.35 14.72 -4.40
C PHE A 359 13.64 15.55 -4.47
N THR A 360 13.71 16.60 -3.67
CA THR A 360 14.89 17.48 -3.62
C THR A 360 15.97 16.89 -2.72
N ARG A 361 15.73 16.88 -1.42
CA ARG A 361 16.61 16.36 -0.38
C ARG A 361 15.79 15.88 0.80
N GLU A 362 16.37 14.95 1.55
CA GLU A 362 15.81 14.43 2.79
C GLU A 362 15.47 15.53 3.81
N SER A 363 16.31 16.57 3.95
CA SER A 363 16.07 17.67 4.90
C SER A 363 14.82 18.51 4.59
N ASN A 364 14.42 18.55 3.31
CA ASN A 364 13.31 19.36 2.82
C ASN A 364 12.04 18.53 2.64
N TRP A 365 12.18 17.24 2.37
CA TRP A 365 11.05 16.33 2.28
C TRP A 365 10.25 16.31 3.59
N ARG A 366 8.93 16.18 3.46
CA ARG A 366 8.01 16.08 4.59
C ARG A 366 7.02 14.95 4.34
N GLY A 367 6.73 14.18 5.39
CA GLY A 367 5.92 12.97 5.30
C GLY A 367 6.75 11.71 4.98
N PRO A 368 6.09 10.59 4.69
CA PRO A 368 6.75 9.33 4.36
C PRO A 368 7.57 9.47 3.08
N PHE A 369 8.69 8.75 2.99
CA PHE A 369 9.55 8.81 1.81
C PHE A 369 8.88 8.17 0.59
N PRO A 370 9.17 8.63 -0.64
CA PRO A 370 8.61 8.03 -1.86
C PRO A 370 8.76 6.51 -1.94
N ARG A 371 9.92 5.96 -1.55
CA ARG A 371 10.14 4.51 -1.49
C ARG A 371 9.15 3.80 -0.55
N GLU A 372 8.91 4.37 0.63
CA GLU A 372 7.99 3.80 1.62
C GLU A 372 6.55 3.83 1.10
N ILE A 373 6.13 4.95 0.51
CA ILE A 373 4.80 5.09 -0.11
C ILE A 373 4.63 4.06 -1.23
N LEU A 374 5.66 3.83 -2.05
CA LEU A 374 5.62 2.85 -3.12
C LEU A 374 5.48 1.42 -2.59
N SER A 375 6.22 1.07 -1.54
CA SER A 375 6.06 -0.25 -0.89
C SER A 375 4.65 -0.41 -0.29
N MET A 376 4.12 0.62 0.36
CA MET A 376 2.75 0.61 0.90
C MET A 376 1.71 0.42 -0.21
N PHE A 377 1.85 1.18 -1.31
CA PHE A 377 0.98 1.09 -2.48
C PHE A 377 1.04 -0.31 -3.11
N CYS A 378 2.24 -0.83 -3.37
CA CYS A 378 2.41 -2.16 -3.94
C CYS A 378 1.74 -3.24 -3.08
N HIS A 379 1.97 -3.21 -1.76
CA HIS A 379 1.36 -4.18 -0.85
C HIS A 379 -0.18 -4.14 -0.90
N GLN A 380 -0.75 -2.93 -0.89
CA GLN A 380 -2.20 -2.72 -0.94
C GLN A 380 -2.83 -3.21 -2.26
N GLN A 381 -2.15 -2.93 -3.38
CA GLN A 381 -2.53 -3.33 -4.73
C GLN A 381 -2.17 -4.79 -5.07
N GLN A 382 -1.64 -5.55 -4.09
CA GLN A 382 -1.18 -6.92 -4.28
C GLN A 382 -0.09 -7.09 -5.35
N LEU A 383 0.79 -6.11 -5.47
CA LEU A 383 2.00 -6.19 -6.28
C LEU A 383 3.16 -6.76 -5.43
N ALA A 384 4.19 -7.25 -6.09
CA ALA A 384 5.44 -7.62 -5.43
C ALA A 384 6.14 -6.37 -4.88
N GLU A 385 7.05 -6.56 -3.92
CA GLU A 385 7.87 -5.47 -3.41
C GLU A 385 8.69 -4.83 -4.55
N PRO A 386 8.75 -3.49 -4.64
CA PRO A 386 9.52 -2.82 -5.68
C PRO A 386 11.02 -3.14 -5.56
N VAL A 387 11.63 -3.54 -6.67
CA VAL A 387 13.05 -3.85 -6.76
C VAL A 387 13.81 -2.64 -7.30
N PHE A 388 14.77 -2.15 -6.51
CA PHE A 388 15.62 -1.01 -6.86
C PHE A 388 17.01 -1.50 -7.26
N THR A 389 17.44 -1.17 -8.47
CA THR A 389 18.80 -1.47 -8.96
C THR A 389 19.58 -0.18 -9.08
N ILE A 390 20.67 -0.06 -8.32
CA ILE A 390 21.53 1.12 -8.32
C ILE A 390 22.75 0.84 -9.20
N SER A 391 23.14 1.83 -9.99
CA SER A 391 24.37 1.78 -10.77
C SER A 391 25.11 3.11 -10.73
N THR A 392 26.44 3.04 -10.84
CA THR A 392 27.34 4.20 -10.75
C THR A 392 27.95 4.50 -12.11
N ALA A 393 27.96 5.77 -12.52
CA ALA A 393 28.62 6.21 -13.75
C ALA A 393 30.04 6.76 -13.49
N PRO A 394 31.00 6.58 -14.44
CA PRO A 394 30.87 5.71 -15.61
C PRO A 394 31.07 4.25 -15.18
N ALA A 395 30.17 3.36 -15.60
CA ALA A 395 30.40 1.93 -15.46
C ALA A 395 31.75 1.62 -16.13
N LYS A 396 32.73 1.14 -15.36
CA LYS A 396 33.98 0.65 -15.95
C LYS A 396 33.59 -0.44 -16.93
N SER A 397 33.82 -0.20 -18.22
CA SER A 397 33.68 -1.24 -19.23
C SER A 397 34.58 -2.41 -18.84
N MET A 398 34.11 -3.65 -18.94
CA MET A 398 34.97 -4.83 -18.74
C MET A 398 36.20 -4.81 -19.67
N SER A 399 36.16 -4.04 -20.76
CA SER A 399 37.29 -3.76 -21.64
C SER A 399 38.45 -3.03 -20.95
N ASP A 400 38.18 -2.17 -19.96
CA ASP A 400 39.23 -1.40 -19.26
C ASP A 400 39.97 -2.23 -18.20
N VAL A 401 39.28 -3.22 -17.62
CA VAL A 401 39.89 -4.19 -16.69
C VAL A 401 40.77 -5.18 -17.44
N LEU A 402 40.35 -5.61 -18.65
CA LEU A 402 41.14 -6.49 -19.52
C LEU A 402 42.31 -5.76 -20.21
N SER A 403 42.16 -4.46 -20.50
CA SER A 403 43.22 -3.58 -21.02
C SER A 403 44.44 -3.45 -20.08
N CYS A 404 44.22 -3.55 -18.77
CA CYS A 404 45.30 -3.47 -17.77
C CYS A 404 46.21 -4.72 -17.74
N TYR A 405 45.79 -5.83 -18.35
CA TYR A 405 46.60 -7.07 -18.39
C TYR A 405 47.45 -7.23 -19.67
N ASN A 406 47.28 -6.37 -20.69
CA ASN A 406 47.90 -6.56 -22.01
C ASN A 406 48.86 -5.46 -22.47
N LYS A 407 49.45 -4.66 -21.56
CA LYS A 407 50.50 -3.68 -21.94
C LYS A 407 51.88 -4.06 -21.41
N ILE A 408 52.50 -5.03 -22.10
CA ILE A 408 53.95 -5.13 -22.23
C ILE A 408 54.24 -5.32 -23.72
N LYS A 409 55.04 -4.40 -24.31
CA LYS A 409 55.45 -4.24 -25.73
C LYS A 409 54.37 -3.61 -26.62
N ASP A 410 54.62 -2.63 -27.49
CA ASP A 410 55.85 -2.10 -28.10
C ASP A 410 55.71 -0.59 -28.39
N GLU A 411 56.86 0.08 -28.53
CA GLU A 411 57.02 1.45 -29.04
C GLU A 411 56.66 1.55 -30.54
N SER A 412 55.93 2.59 -30.95
CA SER A 412 56.24 3.43 -32.13
C SER A 412 55.14 4.45 -32.45
N ASP A 413 55.55 5.72 -32.37
CA ASP A 413 55.28 6.88 -33.22
C ASP A 413 53.97 7.09 -34.03
N ASN A 414 53.54 8.36 -33.89
CA ASN A 414 53.00 9.31 -34.87
C ASN A 414 51.48 9.46 -35.13
N GLN A 415 50.98 10.57 -34.55
CA GLN A 415 50.27 11.71 -35.18
C GLN A 415 49.11 11.43 -36.17
N TYR A 416 47.88 11.85 -35.83
CA TYR A 416 47.33 13.17 -36.18
C TYR A 416 45.84 13.33 -35.76
N SER A 417 45.55 14.50 -35.19
CA SER A 417 44.30 15.29 -35.26
C SER A 417 42.94 14.71 -34.84
N SER A 418 42.43 15.21 -33.71
CA SER A 418 41.21 16.04 -33.76
C SER A 418 41.19 17.01 -32.57
N ARG A 419 41.01 18.29 -32.91
CA ARG A 419 40.99 19.44 -32.00
C ARG A 419 39.52 19.81 -31.79
N GLY A 420 39.09 19.93 -30.54
CA GLY A 420 37.82 20.59 -30.20
C GLY A 420 36.90 19.82 -29.26
N GLN A 421 37.35 19.52 -28.03
CA GLN A 421 36.42 19.37 -26.91
C GLN A 421 36.55 20.60 -26.02
N ALA A 422 35.54 21.47 -26.11
CA ALA A 422 35.29 22.50 -25.13
C ALA A 422 35.11 21.83 -23.77
N GLY A 423 35.79 22.36 -22.75
CA GLY A 423 35.86 21.77 -21.43
C GLY A 423 34.49 21.59 -20.79
N MET A 424 34.16 20.34 -20.46
CA MET A 424 33.15 20.00 -19.47
C MET A 424 33.78 20.06 -18.07
N PRO A 425 33.28 20.89 -17.14
CA PRO A 425 33.68 20.81 -15.74
C PRO A 425 32.96 19.63 -15.08
N GLY A 426 33.73 18.74 -14.47
CA GLY A 426 33.23 17.66 -13.60
C GLY A 426 33.09 16.31 -14.29
N SER A 427 34.12 15.46 -14.13
CA SER A 427 33.97 14.00 -14.26
C SER A 427 33.10 13.51 -13.10
N GLY A 428 31.78 13.64 -13.24
CA GLY A 428 30.82 13.37 -12.18
C GLY A 428 30.61 11.88 -11.96
N LYS A 429 31.18 11.35 -10.87
CA LYS A 429 30.68 10.11 -10.27
C LYS A 429 29.26 10.40 -9.79
N GLY A 430 28.29 9.62 -10.24
CA GLY A 430 26.90 9.78 -9.83
C GLY A 430 26.16 8.44 -9.82
N TYR A 431 25.09 8.40 -9.06
CA TYR A 431 24.20 7.26 -8.90
C TYR A 431 23.00 7.42 -9.84
N ARG A 432 22.65 6.34 -10.52
CA ARG A 432 21.36 6.17 -11.19
C ARG A 432 20.62 5.01 -10.55
N CYS A 433 19.30 5.06 -10.59
CA CYS A 433 18.45 4.01 -10.04
C CYS A 433 17.43 3.57 -11.10
N GLU A 434 17.19 2.27 -11.15
CA GLU A 434 16.16 1.61 -11.93
C GLU A 434 15.18 0.93 -10.97
N VAL A 435 13.89 1.05 -11.27
CA VAL A 435 12.80 0.49 -10.47
C VAL A 435 12.01 -0.48 -11.30
N LYS A 436 11.91 -1.72 -10.82
CA LYS A 436 11.08 -2.77 -11.39
C LYS A 436 10.01 -3.20 -10.40
N ILE A 437 8.78 -3.34 -10.89
CA ILE A 437 7.64 -3.82 -10.11
C ILE A 437 7.00 -4.97 -10.86
N LEU A 438 6.87 -6.09 -10.17
CA LEU A 438 6.23 -7.30 -10.67
C LEU A 438 4.86 -7.46 -10.02
N SER A 439 3.97 -8.18 -10.70
CA SER A 439 2.78 -8.75 -10.08
C SER A 439 3.17 -9.94 -9.20
N LYS A 440 2.23 -10.43 -8.39
CA LYS A 440 2.42 -11.68 -7.63
C LYS A 440 2.64 -12.91 -8.51
N SER A 441 2.18 -12.89 -9.76
CA SER A 441 2.46 -13.93 -10.77
C SER A 441 3.80 -13.73 -11.48
N LEU A 442 4.65 -12.82 -11.00
CA LEU A 442 5.95 -12.46 -11.57
C LEU A 442 5.87 -11.79 -12.96
N ASP A 443 4.68 -11.39 -13.40
CA ASP A 443 4.53 -10.60 -14.63
C ASP A 443 5.02 -9.17 -14.40
N LEU A 444 5.81 -8.64 -15.34
CA LEU A 444 6.29 -7.27 -15.30
C LEU A 444 5.14 -6.26 -15.40
N VAL A 445 4.99 -5.41 -14.38
CA VAL A 445 3.96 -4.36 -14.31
C VAL A 445 4.56 -3.00 -14.68
N PHE A 446 5.73 -2.69 -14.14
CA PHE A 446 6.38 -1.40 -14.34
C PHE A 446 7.91 -1.55 -14.36
N ASP A 447 8.58 -0.87 -15.30
CA ASP A 447 10.03 -0.76 -15.39
C ASP A 447 10.42 0.67 -15.80
N CYS A 448 11.22 1.33 -14.97
CA CYS A 448 11.69 2.69 -15.23
C CYS A 448 13.14 2.86 -14.81
N SER A 449 13.93 3.47 -15.68
CA SER A 449 15.30 3.89 -15.38
C SER A 449 15.48 5.39 -15.52
N LEU A 450 16.17 5.98 -14.54
CA LEU A 450 16.55 7.39 -14.53
C LEU A 450 17.78 7.62 -15.41
N LYS A 451 17.71 8.57 -16.36
CA LYS A 451 18.89 9.04 -17.10
C LYS A 451 19.73 10.03 -16.28
N LYS A 452 19.09 10.80 -15.39
CA LYS A 452 19.75 11.77 -14.51
C LYS A 452 20.61 11.08 -13.45
N LEU A 453 21.83 11.58 -13.28
CA LEU A 453 22.74 11.17 -12.21
C LEU A 453 22.53 12.02 -10.96
N TYR A 454 22.51 11.37 -9.80
CA TYR A 454 22.40 11.99 -8.49
C TYR A 454 23.70 11.82 -7.71
N GLU A 455 24.03 12.78 -6.85
CA GLU A 455 25.26 12.72 -6.04
C GLU A 455 25.14 11.70 -4.89
N LYS A 456 23.91 11.48 -4.38
CA LYS A 456 23.63 10.52 -3.31
C LYS A 456 22.77 9.37 -3.84
N GLU A 457 23.06 8.18 -3.35
CA GLU A 457 22.30 6.96 -3.65
C GLU A 457 20.83 7.06 -3.21
N ASN A 458 20.58 7.57 -1.99
CA ASN A 458 19.22 7.74 -1.49
C ASN A 458 18.39 8.65 -2.39
N ASP A 459 18.94 9.79 -2.83
CA ASP A 459 18.24 10.73 -3.69
C ASP A 459 17.84 10.10 -5.04
N ALA A 460 18.70 9.22 -5.60
CA ALA A 460 18.38 8.46 -6.81
C ALA A 460 17.22 7.48 -6.58
N VAL A 461 17.24 6.75 -5.47
CA VAL A 461 16.19 5.79 -5.09
C VAL A 461 14.85 6.50 -4.86
N GLN A 462 14.84 7.60 -4.11
CA GLN A 462 13.61 8.34 -3.82
C GLN A 462 12.99 8.97 -5.07
N ASN A 463 13.81 9.56 -5.95
CA ASN A 463 13.29 10.11 -7.21
C ASN A 463 12.76 9.02 -8.14
N ALA A 464 13.41 7.85 -8.20
CA ALA A 464 12.92 6.73 -9.01
C ALA A 464 11.57 6.21 -8.50
N ALA A 465 11.43 6.08 -7.17
CA ALA A 465 10.17 5.72 -6.54
C ALA A 465 9.07 6.77 -6.83
N LEU A 466 9.40 8.06 -6.80
CA LEU A 466 8.43 9.12 -7.04
C LEU A 466 7.90 9.15 -8.48
N ILE A 467 8.75 8.80 -9.45
CA ILE A 467 8.32 8.63 -10.85
C ILE A 467 7.34 7.46 -10.96
N ALA A 468 7.63 6.33 -10.32
CA ALA A 468 6.71 5.19 -10.29
C ALA A 468 5.35 5.60 -9.67
N LEU A 469 5.36 6.30 -8.53
CA LEU A 469 4.14 6.80 -7.88
C LEU A 469 3.36 7.80 -8.76
N SER A 470 4.05 8.70 -9.45
CA SER A 470 3.44 9.67 -10.36
C SER A 470 2.76 8.95 -11.53
N TRP A 471 3.40 7.92 -12.08
CA TRP A 471 2.81 7.07 -13.12
C TRP A 471 1.56 6.34 -12.61
N PHE A 472 1.62 5.72 -11.43
CA PHE A 472 0.45 5.06 -10.84
C PHE A 472 -0.69 6.04 -10.56
N SER A 473 -0.38 7.27 -10.17
CA SER A 473 -1.40 8.30 -9.90
C SER A 473 -2.25 8.62 -11.12
N MET A 474 -1.72 8.46 -12.35
CA MET A 474 -2.50 8.69 -13.58
C MET A 474 -3.72 7.76 -13.73
N PHE A 475 -3.73 6.59 -13.09
CA PHE A 475 -4.88 5.67 -13.14
C PHE A 475 -5.99 6.05 -12.17
N PHE A 476 -5.64 6.78 -11.13
CA PHE A 476 -6.56 7.34 -10.16
C PHE A 476 -6.78 8.78 -10.58
N GLY A 477 -7.68 9.01 -11.56
CA GLY A 477 -8.05 10.36 -12.00
C GLY A 477 -8.27 11.21 -10.76
N ASP A 478 -7.31 12.09 -10.49
CA ASP A 478 -7.04 12.51 -9.12
C ASP A 478 -8.31 13.10 -8.52
N MET A 479 -8.51 12.82 -7.24
CA MET A 479 -9.59 13.38 -6.41
C MET A 479 -9.52 14.91 -6.26
N ASP A 480 -8.63 15.55 -7.01
CA ASP A 480 -8.37 16.97 -7.11
C ASP A 480 -8.61 17.38 -8.59
N GLU A 481 -9.32 18.48 -8.80
CA GLU A 481 -9.87 18.93 -10.11
C GLU A 481 -8.80 19.25 -11.18
N GLU A 482 -7.51 19.21 -10.82
CA GLU A 482 -6.38 19.55 -11.69
C GLU A 482 -5.21 18.57 -11.48
N SER A 483 -5.08 17.56 -12.35
CA SER A 483 -3.86 16.77 -12.45
C SER A 483 -2.74 17.68 -12.97
N LEU A 484 -1.75 17.99 -12.12
CA LEU A 484 -0.53 18.65 -12.56
C LEU A 484 0.24 17.70 -13.51
N GLU A 485 0.57 18.17 -14.71
CA GLU A 485 1.41 17.38 -15.63
C GLU A 485 2.77 17.05 -14.97
N PRO A 486 3.30 15.83 -15.13
CA PRO A 486 4.59 15.45 -14.58
C PRO A 486 5.70 16.40 -15.05
N CYS A 487 6.62 16.77 -14.16
CA CYS A 487 7.77 17.63 -14.50
C CYS A 487 8.89 16.93 -15.30
N TYR A 488 8.66 15.74 -15.86
CA TYR A 488 9.67 14.99 -16.60
C TYR A 488 9.37 15.07 -18.10
N THR A 489 10.32 15.59 -18.88
CA THR A 489 10.29 15.47 -20.33
C THR A 489 10.67 14.04 -20.74
N ASP A 490 10.05 13.51 -21.80
CA ASP A 490 10.29 12.14 -22.33
C ASP A 490 11.79 11.87 -22.60
N ASP A 491 12.57 12.93 -22.83
CA ASP A 491 14.02 12.88 -23.00
C ASP A 491 14.81 12.43 -21.75
N ASP A 492 14.23 12.51 -20.54
CA ASP A 492 14.92 12.25 -19.25
C ASP A 492 14.76 10.82 -18.70
N LEU A 493 13.89 10.01 -19.30
CA LEU A 493 13.52 8.68 -18.79
C LEU A 493 13.60 7.62 -19.89
N ASP A 494 13.94 6.39 -19.54
CA ASP A 494 13.63 5.22 -20.37
C ASP A 494 12.59 4.39 -19.61
N ILE A 495 11.34 4.39 -20.10
CA ILE A 495 10.20 3.70 -19.48
C ILE A 495 9.75 2.56 -20.38
N GLN A 496 9.68 1.34 -19.83
CA GLN A 496 9.06 0.19 -20.48
C GLN A 496 7.89 -0.31 -19.62
N TYR A 497 6.73 -0.57 -20.23
CA TYR A 497 5.56 -1.07 -19.50
C TYR A 497 4.73 -2.03 -20.35
N ASN A 498 4.06 -2.96 -19.67
CA ASN A 498 3.17 -3.93 -20.31
C ASN A 498 1.71 -3.49 -20.14
N GLN A 499 1.06 -3.07 -21.22
CA GLN A 499 -0.36 -2.66 -21.20
C GLN A 499 -1.35 -3.78 -20.83
N ARG A 500 -0.91 -5.04 -20.69
CA ARG A 500 -1.79 -6.17 -20.39
C ARG A 500 -2.33 -6.16 -18.96
N SER A 501 -1.67 -5.49 -18.01
CA SER A 501 -2.18 -5.24 -16.66
C SER A 501 -3.12 -4.03 -16.66
N ARG A 502 -4.33 -4.19 -17.21
CA ARG A 502 -5.37 -3.14 -17.08
C ARG A 502 -5.71 -2.95 -15.61
N PHE A 503 -5.16 -1.91 -14.97
CA PHE A 503 -5.72 -1.30 -13.77
C PHE A 503 -7.13 -0.77 -14.14
N LYS A 504 -8.16 -1.56 -13.90
CA LYS A 504 -9.58 -1.23 -14.18
C LYS A 504 -10.19 -0.37 -13.06
N GLU A 505 -9.43 0.57 -12.51
CA GLU A 505 -9.69 1.08 -11.16
C GLU A 505 -9.59 2.60 -11.07
N THR A 506 -10.31 3.30 -11.95
CA THR A 506 -10.71 4.68 -11.65
C THR A 506 -11.87 4.64 -10.65
N PHE A 507 -11.83 5.46 -9.60
CA PHE A 507 -12.92 5.52 -8.63
C PHE A 507 -14.22 5.97 -9.32
N PRO A 508 -15.30 5.17 -9.28
CA PRO A 508 -16.55 5.46 -9.96
C PRO A 508 -17.36 6.43 -9.10
N SER A 509 -16.97 7.70 -9.15
CA SER A 509 -17.76 8.81 -8.58
C SER A 509 -17.26 10.19 -9.01
N SER A 510 -16.18 10.30 -9.81
CA SER A 510 -15.97 11.55 -10.52
C SER A 510 -17.15 11.68 -11.48
N ARG A 511 -18.13 12.52 -11.15
CA ARG A 511 -18.93 13.17 -12.19
C ARG A 511 -17.92 13.94 -13.03
N VAL A 512 -17.31 13.23 -13.99
CA VAL A 512 -16.67 13.85 -15.12
C VAL A 512 -17.83 14.58 -15.76
N TYR A 513 -17.95 15.87 -15.51
CA TYR A 513 -18.67 16.71 -16.44
C TYR A 513 -18.08 16.36 -17.80
N GLU A 514 -18.91 15.81 -18.68
CA GLU A 514 -18.53 15.58 -20.07
C GLU A 514 -17.79 16.81 -20.53
N LEU A 515 -16.50 16.64 -20.78
CA LEU A 515 -15.69 17.68 -21.39
C LEU A 515 -16.38 17.95 -22.73
N PRO A 516 -16.90 19.15 -22.99
CA PRO A 516 -17.45 19.46 -24.30
C PRO A 516 -16.38 19.14 -25.35
N ASP A 517 -16.78 18.67 -26.53
CA ASP A 517 -15.99 18.28 -27.72
C ASP A 517 -15.06 19.41 -28.29
N ILE A 518 -14.40 20.18 -27.44
CA ILE A 518 -13.56 21.33 -27.78
C ILE A 518 -12.07 20.96 -27.72
N ILE A 519 -11.68 19.80 -27.20
CA ILE A 519 -10.28 19.31 -27.28
C ILE A 519 -10.09 18.43 -28.52
N ARG A 520 -10.35 18.99 -29.70
CA ARG A 520 -9.86 18.42 -30.97
C ARG A 520 -9.30 19.46 -31.93
N LYS A 521 -9.30 20.74 -31.56
CA LYS A 521 -8.60 21.78 -32.31
C LYS A 521 -7.76 22.60 -31.35
N GLY A 522 -6.45 22.53 -31.56
CA GLY A 522 -5.49 23.38 -30.88
C GLY A 522 -5.83 24.84 -31.13
N ASP A 523 -6.41 25.46 -30.13
CA ASP A 523 -6.43 26.90 -29.93
C ASP A 523 -6.28 27.13 -28.44
N LEU A 524 -5.17 27.77 -28.07
CA LEU A 524 -4.84 28.21 -26.71
C LEU A 524 -6.02 29.00 -26.11
N TYR A 525 -6.86 28.33 -25.32
CA TYR A 525 -7.86 29.01 -24.51
C TYR A 525 -7.18 29.55 -23.25
N ARG A 526 -6.79 30.82 -23.38
CA ARG A 526 -6.74 31.83 -22.33
C ARG A 526 -7.81 31.50 -21.27
N SER A 527 -7.39 30.90 -20.16
CA SER A 527 -8.22 30.79 -18.96
C SER A 527 -8.86 32.15 -18.74
N ARG A 528 -10.20 32.15 -18.64
CA ARG A 528 -10.97 33.34 -18.33
C ARG A 528 -10.60 33.68 -16.89
N SER A 529 -9.51 34.41 -16.75
CA SER A 529 -9.14 35.15 -15.56
C SER A 529 -10.40 35.92 -15.16
N MET A 530 -11.12 35.40 -14.17
CA MET A 530 -11.90 36.29 -13.33
C MET A 530 -10.86 37.24 -12.75
N SER A 531 -10.88 38.46 -13.28
CA SER A 531 -10.09 39.57 -12.79
C SER A 531 -10.44 39.76 -11.31
N MET A 532 -9.62 39.20 -10.43
CA MET A 532 -9.62 39.56 -9.01
C MET A 532 -8.82 40.85 -8.89
N PRO A 533 -9.45 41.99 -8.54
CA PRO A 533 -8.75 43.26 -8.42
C PRO A 533 -8.12 43.33 -7.02
N TRP A 534 -7.00 42.65 -6.81
CA TRP A 534 -6.14 42.94 -5.67
C TRP A 534 -4.81 43.53 -6.15
N GLU A 535 -4.50 44.70 -5.59
CA GLU A 535 -3.30 45.48 -5.88
C GLU A 535 -2.05 44.61 -5.73
N ARG A 536 -1.26 44.50 -6.80
CA ARG A 536 0.10 43.92 -6.76
C ARG A 536 1.00 44.81 -5.91
N LYS A 537 0.91 44.72 -4.58
CA LYS A 537 2.00 45.17 -3.71
C LYS A 537 3.20 44.29 -4.03
N ARG A 538 4.36 44.92 -4.27
CA ARG A 538 5.64 44.25 -4.53
C ARG A 538 6.09 43.52 -3.26
N VAL A 539 5.49 42.37 -2.96
CA VAL A 539 5.95 41.48 -1.89
C VAL A 539 6.98 40.52 -2.50
N GLN A 540 8.08 40.32 -1.78
CA GLN A 540 9.15 39.39 -2.16
C GLN A 540 8.56 37.97 -2.18
N LYS A 541 8.51 37.34 -3.36
CA LYS A 541 8.00 35.98 -3.50
C LYS A 541 8.89 35.01 -2.71
N ILE A 542 8.28 34.09 -1.97
CA ILE A 542 8.99 32.98 -1.33
C ILE A 542 9.67 32.14 -2.43
N ALA A 543 10.96 31.85 -2.27
CA ALA A 543 11.75 31.13 -3.27
C ALA A 543 11.43 29.63 -3.30
N ASN A 544 11.52 29.00 -4.48
CA ASN A 544 11.40 27.55 -4.62
C ASN A 544 12.50 26.83 -3.80
N GLY A 545 12.15 25.69 -3.20
CA GLY A 545 13.00 24.94 -2.27
C GLY A 545 12.98 25.49 -0.84
N SER A 546 12.24 26.56 -0.56
CA SER A 546 12.01 27.04 0.81
C SER A 546 11.00 26.15 1.53
N LEU A 547 11.11 26.06 2.85
CA LEU A 547 10.12 25.43 3.71
C LEU A 547 9.26 26.50 4.38
N VAL A 548 7.94 26.41 4.21
CA VAL A 548 6.95 27.30 4.84
C VAL A 548 6.26 26.57 5.97
N SER A 549 6.12 27.23 7.12
CA SER A 549 5.33 26.75 8.25
C SER A 549 4.03 27.54 8.32
N ILE A 550 2.90 26.85 8.30
CA ILE A 550 1.57 27.47 8.29
C ILE A 550 0.67 26.89 9.38
N CYS A 551 -0.23 27.74 9.87
CA CYS A 551 -1.43 27.35 10.60
C CYS A 551 -2.62 27.56 9.67
N TYR A 552 -3.49 26.57 9.50
CA TYR A 552 -4.63 26.69 8.60
C TYR A 552 -5.91 26.04 9.12
N SER A 553 -7.04 26.46 8.56
CA SER A 553 -8.34 25.85 8.78
C SER A 553 -9.18 25.95 7.50
N VAL A 554 -9.79 24.84 7.11
CA VAL A 554 -10.60 24.68 5.90
C VAL A 554 -12.05 24.43 6.30
N PHE A 555 -12.94 25.24 5.75
CA PHE A 555 -14.37 25.17 6.02
C PHE A 555 -15.15 24.85 4.75
N LEU A 556 -16.11 23.93 4.83
CA LEU A 556 -17.14 23.76 3.82
C LEU A 556 -18.15 24.89 3.97
N LYS A 557 -18.47 25.60 2.88
CA LYS A 557 -19.39 26.75 2.92
C LYS A 557 -20.51 26.58 1.91
N LYS A 558 -21.74 26.87 2.39
CA LYS A 558 -22.93 27.08 1.54
C LYS A 558 -23.33 28.54 1.49
N ASP A 559 -23.31 29.11 0.29
CA ASP A 559 -23.77 30.47 0.05
C ASP A 559 -25.30 30.51 0.11
N SER A 560 -25.85 31.08 1.19
CA SER A 560 -27.29 31.30 1.33
C SER A 560 -27.66 32.73 0.93
N LYS A 561 -28.73 32.89 0.16
CA LYS A 561 -29.26 34.21 -0.26
C LYS A 561 -29.92 34.99 0.88
N ARG A 562 -30.00 34.46 2.12
CA ARG A 562 -30.79 35.02 3.25
C ARG A 562 -30.05 35.18 4.58
N GLY A 563 -28.73 35.37 4.57
CA GLY A 563 -28.07 36.12 5.65
C GLY A 563 -27.36 35.35 6.77
N LYS A 564 -27.23 34.02 6.72
CA LYS A 564 -26.16 33.29 7.42
C LYS A 564 -25.57 32.23 6.49
N SER A 565 -24.26 32.29 6.26
CA SER A 565 -23.54 31.21 5.59
C SER A 565 -23.36 30.07 6.60
N LEU A 566 -23.84 28.89 6.26
CA LEU A 566 -23.53 27.69 7.03
C LEU A 566 -22.11 27.29 6.68
N LYS A 567 -21.28 27.15 7.71
CA LYS A 567 -19.89 26.71 7.61
C LYS A 567 -19.69 25.48 8.46
N GLU A 568 -18.90 24.55 7.97
CA GLU A 568 -18.48 23.37 8.71
C GLU A 568 -16.97 23.23 8.61
N LEU A 569 -16.28 23.03 9.74
CA LEU A 569 -14.85 22.79 9.73
C LEU A 569 -14.58 21.37 9.23
N ILE A 570 -13.82 21.25 8.14
CA ILE A 570 -13.42 19.96 7.58
C ILE A 570 -12.03 19.56 8.08
N GLU A 571 -11.08 20.50 8.03
CA GLU A 571 -9.67 20.23 8.32
C GLU A 571 -9.02 21.45 8.97
N SER A 572 -8.18 21.25 9.97
CA SER A 572 -7.38 22.32 10.57
C SER A 572 -6.06 21.78 11.10
N ASN A 573 -5.02 22.61 11.05
CA ASN A 573 -3.72 22.29 11.61
C ASN A 573 -3.07 23.55 12.18
N GLU A 574 -2.51 23.46 13.38
CA GLU A 574 -1.90 24.59 14.08
C GLU A 574 -0.46 24.87 13.65
N GLY A 575 0.20 23.94 12.96
CA GLY A 575 1.58 24.09 12.52
C GLY A 575 2.03 22.93 11.66
N ILE A 576 1.98 23.12 10.33
CA ILE A 576 2.46 22.15 9.34
C ILE A 576 3.51 22.80 8.43
N GLU A 577 4.50 22.03 8.01
CA GLU A 577 5.55 22.49 7.10
C GLU A 577 5.34 21.96 5.67
N PHE A 578 5.52 22.80 4.67
CA PHE A 578 5.47 22.42 3.26
C PHE A 578 6.68 22.95 2.49
N GLU A 579 7.11 22.20 1.49
CA GLU A 579 8.15 22.64 0.55
C GLU A 579 7.52 23.39 -0.63
N VAL A 580 8.02 24.58 -0.92
CA VAL A 580 7.52 25.44 -1.99
C VAL A 580 8.21 25.12 -3.32
N GLY A 581 7.43 25.05 -4.39
CA GLY A 581 7.88 24.92 -5.78
C GLY A 581 7.83 23.51 -6.36
N HIS A 582 7.43 22.51 -5.56
CA HIS A 582 7.42 21.09 -5.97
C HIS A 582 6.05 20.41 -5.81
N GLY A 583 4.98 21.20 -5.59
CA GLY A 583 3.62 20.69 -5.46
C GLY A 583 3.38 19.88 -4.19
N SER A 584 4.01 20.24 -3.06
CA SER A 584 3.82 19.54 -1.78
C SER A 584 2.51 19.88 -1.05
N MET A 585 1.78 20.88 -1.57
CA MET A 585 0.52 21.36 -1.03
C MET A 585 -0.47 21.66 -2.15
N ASN A 586 -1.74 21.86 -1.80
CA ASN A 586 -2.78 22.23 -2.74
C ASN A 586 -2.38 23.46 -3.59
N PRO A 587 -2.55 23.46 -4.92
CA PRO A 587 -2.08 24.55 -5.79
C PRO A 587 -2.64 25.94 -5.43
N HIS A 588 -3.91 26.02 -5.02
CA HIS A 588 -4.51 27.29 -4.59
C HIS A 588 -3.88 27.79 -3.28
N LEU A 589 -3.59 26.88 -2.36
CA LEU A 589 -2.92 27.20 -1.10
C LEU A 589 -1.49 27.70 -1.34
N GLU A 590 -0.73 27.03 -2.21
CA GLU A 590 0.64 27.42 -2.56
C GLU A 590 0.70 28.82 -3.21
N SER A 591 -0.20 29.08 -4.15
CA SER A 591 -0.31 30.38 -4.83
C SER A 591 -0.56 31.55 -3.86
N VAL A 592 -1.32 31.31 -2.79
CA VAL A 592 -1.58 32.30 -1.75
C VAL A 592 -0.37 32.46 -0.83
N ILE A 593 0.20 31.35 -0.33
CA ILE A 593 1.31 31.39 0.63
C ILE A 593 2.55 32.07 0.05
N THR A 594 2.87 31.82 -1.22
CA THR A 594 4.04 32.43 -1.89
C THR A 594 3.98 33.96 -1.97
N GLN A 595 2.82 34.56 -1.71
CA GLN A 595 2.59 36.02 -1.69
C GLN A 595 2.44 36.58 -0.26
N MET A 596 2.44 35.73 0.77
CA MET A 596 2.27 36.14 2.16
C MET A 596 3.61 36.54 2.80
N SER A 597 3.53 37.41 3.82
CA SER A 597 4.62 37.71 4.74
C SER A 597 4.44 36.98 6.07
N VAL A 598 5.53 36.69 6.78
CA VAL A 598 5.47 36.02 8.09
C VAL A 598 4.60 36.83 9.07
N GLY A 599 3.68 36.15 9.75
CA GLY A 599 2.66 36.74 10.64
C GLY A 599 1.38 37.20 9.92
N GLN A 600 1.33 37.15 8.59
CA GLN A 600 0.14 37.52 7.82
C GLN A 600 -0.92 36.42 7.88
N HIS A 601 -2.18 36.84 8.05
CA HIS A 601 -3.36 35.97 7.96
C HIS A 601 -4.16 36.30 6.70
N VAL A 602 -4.52 35.27 5.93
CA VAL A 602 -5.31 35.39 4.68
C VAL A 602 -6.50 34.44 4.72
N ARG A 603 -7.63 34.91 4.18
CA ARG A 603 -8.83 34.10 3.93
C ARG A 603 -9.13 34.11 2.43
N PHE A 604 -9.38 32.93 1.86
CA PHE A 604 -9.79 32.79 0.46
C PHE A 604 -10.77 31.62 0.29
N SER A 605 -11.43 31.55 -0.86
CA SER A 605 -12.36 30.47 -1.19
C SER A 605 -12.02 29.86 -2.54
N THR A 606 -12.28 28.56 -2.68
CA THR A 606 -12.05 27.78 -3.91
C THR A 606 -13.30 27.00 -4.30
N GLY A 607 -13.28 26.41 -5.49
CA GLY A 607 -14.23 25.39 -5.90
C GLY A 607 -14.23 24.17 -4.96
N LEU A 608 -15.18 23.28 -5.18
CA LEU A 608 -15.29 22.03 -4.45
C LEU A 608 -14.33 20.99 -5.07
N PRO A 609 -13.42 20.37 -4.31
CA PRO A 609 -12.64 19.23 -4.81
C PRO A 609 -13.56 18.01 -4.98
N ALA A 610 -13.01 16.83 -5.29
CA ALA A 610 -13.85 15.64 -5.40
C ALA A 610 -14.58 15.36 -4.08
N GLU A 611 -15.86 15.04 -4.19
CA GLU A 611 -16.76 14.83 -3.05
C GLU A 611 -16.20 13.84 -2.04
N ALA A 612 -15.62 12.73 -2.51
CA ALA A 612 -15.04 11.71 -1.64
C ALA A 612 -13.84 12.23 -0.81
N LEU A 613 -13.08 13.24 -1.27
CA LEU A 613 -12.01 13.85 -0.49
C LEU A 613 -12.59 14.71 0.65
N VAL A 614 -13.67 15.44 0.36
CA VAL A 614 -14.41 16.22 1.37
C VAL A 614 -14.99 15.30 2.44
N LEU A 615 -15.62 14.20 2.04
CA LEU A 615 -16.22 13.23 2.96
C LEU A 615 -15.18 12.45 3.77
N ALA A 616 -13.99 12.20 3.21
CA ALA A 616 -12.88 11.58 3.93
C ALA A 616 -12.32 12.50 5.03
N ALA A 617 -12.36 13.81 4.83
CA ALA A 617 -11.85 14.79 5.79
C ALA A 617 -12.92 15.22 6.82
N ALA A 618 -14.19 15.31 6.42
CA ALA A 618 -15.29 15.79 7.25
C ALA A 618 -15.49 14.98 8.55
N ASN A 619 -15.87 15.66 9.62
CA ASN A 619 -16.24 15.00 10.89
C ASN A 619 -17.71 14.58 10.91
N ASP A 620 -18.60 15.40 10.33
CA ASP A 620 -20.02 15.08 10.18
C ASP A 620 -20.34 14.95 8.68
N THR A 621 -20.25 13.72 8.17
CA THR A 621 -20.47 13.44 6.74
C THR A 621 -21.89 13.78 6.29
N ALA A 622 -22.89 13.65 7.15
CA ALA A 622 -24.27 13.99 6.82
C ALA A 622 -24.43 15.50 6.62
N ARG A 623 -23.85 16.30 7.51
CA ARG A 623 -23.83 17.77 7.37
C ARG A 623 -22.99 18.21 6.17
N ALA A 624 -21.84 17.58 5.94
CA ALA A 624 -20.98 17.89 4.81
C ALA A 624 -21.70 17.72 3.46
N LEU A 625 -22.44 16.62 3.28
CA LEU A 625 -23.27 16.37 2.09
C LEU A 625 -24.27 17.50 1.81
N THR A 626 -24.84 18.13 2.85
CA THR A 626 -25.80 19.23 2.67
C THR A 626 -25.16 20.56 2.25
N LEU A 627 -23.83 20.69 2.45
CA LEU A 627 -23.04 21.92 2.30
C LEU A 627 -22.06 21.90 1.12
N LEU A 628 -22.07 20.87 0.26
CA LEU A 628 -21.20 20.71 -0.92
C LEU A 628 -21.38 21.84 -1.95
N SER A 629 -20.73 22.99 -1.75
CA SER A 629 -20.71 24.09 -2.71
C SER A 629 -19.37 24.80 -2.87
N GLY A 630 -18.48 24.74 -1.87
CA GLY A 630 -17.13 25.30 -1.99
C GLY A 630 -16.38 25.30 -0.67
N LEU A 631 -15.07 25.50 -0.73
CA LEU A 631 -14.18 25.54 0.42
C LEU A 631 -13.76 26.98 0.74
N GLU A 632 -13.65 27.30 2.03
CA GLU A 632 -13.05 28.52 2.55
C GLU A 632 -11.82 28.18 3.39
N TYR A 633 -10.67 28.73 3.03
CA TYR A 633 -9.41 28.56 3.72
C TYR A 633 -9.13 29.79 4.57
N ASN A 634 -8.72 29.56 5.82
CA ASN A 634 -8.07 30.54 6.68
C ASN A 634 -6.64 30.09 6.91
N VAL A 635 -5.65 30.93 6.60
CA VAL A 635 -4.24 30.57 6.62
C VAL A 635 -3.44 31.67 7.30
N LEU A 636 -2.58 31.29 8.22
CA LEU A 636 -1.59 32.13 8.90
C LEU A 636 -0.20 31.60 8.58
N LEU A 637 0.67 32.46 8.01
CA LEU A 637 2.06 32.10 7.74
C LEU A 637 2.89 32.30 9.01
N LEU A 638 3.37 31.21 9.61
CA LEU A 638 4.12 31.21 10.87
C LEU A 638 5.61 31.46 10.67
N GLY A 639 6.18 30.96 9.57
CA GLY A 639 7.61 31.11 9.30
C GLY A 639 8.03 30.60 7.92
N VAL A 640 9.21 31.03 7.48
CA VAL A 640 9.83 30.59 6.22
C VAL A 640 11.30 30.28 6.49
N LYS A 641 11.75 29.08 6.11
CA LYS A 641 13.16 28.69 6.06
C LYS A 641 13.58 28.70 4.60
N GLY A 642 14.62 29.47 4.27
CA GLY A 642 15.13 29.57 2.89
C GLY A 642 15.66 28.23 2.37
N PRO A 643 15.92 28.14 1.05
CA PRO A 643 16.45 26.92 0.45
C PRO A 643 17.80 26.57 1.06
N THR A 644 17.95 25.32 1.50
CA THR A 644 19.23 24.80 1.99
C THR A 644 20.23 24.70 0.84
N GLU A 645 21.34 25.43 0.91
CA GLU A 645 22.47 25.27 -0.01
C GLU A 645 23.42 24.18 0.52
N GLU A 646 23.86 23.26 -0.35
CA GLU A 646 24.98 22.37 0.00
C GLU A 646 26.26 23.17 -0.16
N ARG A 647 27.04 23.25 0.93
CA ARG A 647 28.33 23.92 0.91
C ARG A 647 29.32 23.07 0.10
N MET A 648 29.36 23.29 -1.21
CA MET A 648 30.42 22.75 -2.05
C MET A 648 31.72 23.48 -1.75
N GLU A 649 32.71 22.78 -1.20
CA GLU A 649 34.05 23.32 -1.04
C GLU A 649 34.68 23.53 -2.41
N LYS A 650 34.68 24.78 -2.89
CA LYS A 650 35.44 25.17 -4.06
C LYS A 650 36.85 25.52 -3.64
N ALA A 651 37.84 24.77 -4.14
CA ALA A 651 39.25 25.08 -3.96
C ALA A 651 39.62 26.32 -4.80
N ASN A 652 39.48 27.51 -4.23
CA ASN A 652 40.01 28.74 -4.83
C ASN A 652 41.48 28.90 -4.44
N ILE A 653 42.37 28.17 -5.11
CA ILE A 653 43.82 28.41 -4.98
C ILE A 653 44.18 29.52 -5.96
N VAL A 654 44.47 30.72 -5.45
CA VAL A 654 45.12 31.80 -6.22
C VAL A 654 46.63 31.62 -6.05
N GLU A 655 47.31 31.19 -7.11
CA GLU A 655 48.75 31.07 -7.15
C GLU A 655 49.37 32.48 -7.11
N LYS A 656 50.10 32.82 -6.03
CA LYS A 656 50.88 34.07 -5.97
C LYS A 656 52.07 33.94 -6.91
N VAL A 657 52.00 34.56 -8.09
CA VAL A 657 53.18 34.80 -8.93
C VAL A 657 54.10 35.75 -8.15
N ALA A 658 55.27 35.25 -7.76
CA ALA A 658 56.32 36.06 -7.16
C ALA A 658 56.97 36.92 -8.26
N GLU A 659 56.68 38.22 -8.27
CA GLU A 659 57.50 39.21 -8.98
C GLU A 659 58.84 39.36 -8.25
N GLY A 660 59.82 38.56 -8.69
CA GLY A 660 61.22 38.71 -8.32
C GLY A 660 61.87 39.80 -9.17
N SER A 661 62.04 40.96 -8.56
CA SER A 661 62.75 42.15 -9.03
C SER A 661 64.12 41.87 -9.65
N SER A 662 64.33 42.41 -10.84
CA SER A 662 65.63 42.62 -11.49
C SER A 662 66.40 43.77 -10.81
N GLN A 663 67.68 43.54 -10.53
CA GLN A 663 68.68 44.59 -10.33
C GLN A 663 70.00 44.21 -11.02
N PRO A 664 70.70 45.15 -11.68
CA PRO A 664 71.83 44.87 -12.55
C PRO A 664 73.17 44.93 -11.79
N TYR A 665 74.11 44.05 -12.15
CA TYR A 665 75.51 44.18 -11.80
C TYR A 665 76.20 45.17 -12.76
N LYS A 666 76.87 46.17 -12.18
CA LYS A 666 78.00 46.89 -12.77
C LYS A 666 79.28 46.21 -12.26
N ASP A 667 80.11 45.75 -13.18
CA ASP A 667 81.52 46.15 -13.35
C ASP A 667 82.03 45.67 -14.71
#